data_AF-A0A969TGV3-F1
#
_entry.id   AF-A0A969TGV3-F1
#
_cell.length_a   1.000
_cell.length_b   1.000
_cell.length_c   1.000
_cell.angle_alpha   90.00
_cell.angle_beta   90.00
_cell.angle_gamma   90.00
#
_symmetry.space_group_name_H-M   'P 1'
#
loop_
_entity.id
_entity.type
_entity.pdbx_description
1 polymer ?
#
loop_
_entity_poly.entity_id
_entity_poly.type
_entity_poly.pdbx_seq_one_letter_code
_entity_poly.pdbx_strand_id
1 'polypeptide(L)'
;MRRLWRSLVLLSLMISGAVWPVAPAKAQDTDTFICDNLEPCYSVKGGNGWREVTDGNPYAEHARWTLNEDAETDYAIWEGRLDVAGIYEVAVWYPERINMSNQPATSDATYEVRHADGIEEVHVDQQQGIGQWNVLAEVPCPAGDFCHVRLSDETSEPDNTRLIWFDAVRFRLLTENVPPVNLETAVSPITATVDTTVTFTATLSAIVAQQVDLMATLPEGLRYQEGSVTGGADYDADTRQIRLDNTIVETGQTVNVTYRAEVSALMQDGSILQSRTTMTNGDQAPQYRTSTVVVANDTITQILIPMIIAVDNDLADEGQELFCRLEQAASNDHVVILAWIDGPAAEGDSYLYRVRPASTTACTYAYDDPTAGYTLGQDVWQMPEEIANPYTIAGFLTGVLLAYPNARQVMPVMVGHGSGISANGLAGQPGGKKRQDDPLAGLLFDEHPAGTSLSTQSLGDALRWSLDDARAAGSERERYNGMFFDACLMGMVEVAYEVRNSVDLLLSSSSVKWATFRYDQHIGAITSDQQSARAILTAWLDGEIAELAADSRYPYTYALIDLRQLDNLRQALDALAEALRGVLPEQQAAIESAAKQIDCFDNNSDGQIQVGVDTYCDLASLSRALATNLDDQPAVRDAAMALQTVISDTVLRERHQSGQPWLYPDVSWNWQQLGGLSIYTPLAADDWKRRFYTGDYFQIAADGQWDDFLMAYWGADTVPPETPTQAGVPTIPPAQQPVYVSMYLPLIQRQ
;
A
#
# COMPACT_ATOMS: atom_id res chain seq x y z
N MET A 1 -54.00 41.21 20.87
CA MET A 1 -55.29 41.36 21.58
C MET A 1 -55.75 39.98 22.05
N ARG A 2 -56.05 39.84 23.36
CA ARG A 2 -56.86 38.80 24.05
C ARG A 2 -56.41 37.32 23.90
N ARG A 3 -55.75 36.73 24.90
CA ARG A 3 -56.25 36.10 26.16
C ARG A 3 -56.94 34.74 25.97
N LEU A 4 -56.39 33.71 26.65
CA LEU A 4 -57.01 32.69 27.56
C LEU A 4 -55.87 31.72 27.97
N TRP A 5 -55.27 31.66 29.18
CA TRP A 5 -55.77 31.30 30.54
C TRP A 5 -56.60 30.00 30.53
N ARG A 6 -56.42 28.96 31.36
CA ARG A 6 -55.68 28.70 32.62
C ARG A 6 -55.94 27.22 32.99
N SER A 7 -55.02 26.57 33.73
CA SER A 7 -55.22 25.65 34.90
C SER A 7 -53.98 24.76 35.06
N LEU A 8 -53.42 24.44 36.23
CA LEU A 8 -53.58 24.83 37.63
C LEU A 8 -52.30 24.35 38.36
N VAL A 9 -51.75 25.17 39.26
CA VAL A 9 -50.68 24.83 40.23
C VAL A 9 -51.33 24.81 41.61
N LEU A 10 -51.06 23.82 42.47
CA LEU A 10 -50.93 23.89 43.95
C LEU A 10 -50.83 22.45 44.51
N LEU A 11 -49.67 21.99 44.98
CA LEU A 11 -49.01 22.21 46.29
C LEU A 11 -49.37 21.12 47.33
N SER A 12 -48.49 20.13 47.38
CA SER A 12 -47.73 19.65 48.55
C SER A 12 -48.37 19.76 49.95
N LEU A 13 -48.72 18.61 50.53
CA LEU A 13 -48.73 18.40 51.98
C LEU A 13 -47.68 17.34 52.35
N MET A 14 -46.83 17.69 53.31
CA MET A 14 -45.78 16.86 53.89
C MET A 14 -46.37 15.61 54.57
N ILE A 15 -45.84 14.44 54.26
CA ILE A 15 -45.72 13.33 55.21
C ILE A 15 -44.26 12.89 55.20
N SER A 16 -43.61 13.09 56.34
CA SER A 16 -42.28 12.64 56.68
C SER A 16 -42.21 11.11 56.73
N GLY A 17 -41.46 10.53 55.81
CA GLY A 17 -40.92 9.17 55.92
C GLY A 17 -39.47 9.23 55.49
N ALA A 18 -38.55 8.98 56.41
CA ALA A 18 -37.13 8.91 56.12
C ALA A 18 -36.87 7.74 55.16
N VAL A 19 -36.70 8.05 53.89
CA VAL A 19 -36.07 7.17 52.90
C VAL A 19 -34.65 7.71 52.76
N TRP A 20 -33.67 6.88 53.10
CA TRP A 20 -32.27 7.17 52.83
C TRP A 20 -32.12 7.40 51.32
N PRO A 21 -31.43 8.46 50.85
CA PRO A 21 -31.15 8.58 49.44
C PRO A 21 -30.25 7.40 49.05
N VAL A 22 -30.79 6.47 48.26
CA VAL A 22 -29.96 5.66 47.38
C VAL A 22 -29.22 6.66 46.51
N ALA A 23 -27.89 6.65 46.57
CA ALA A 23 -27.07 7.47 45.70
C ALA A 23 -27.52 7.24 44.24
N PRO A 24 -27.66 8.29 43.42
CA PRO A 24 -27.93 8.07 42.01
C PRO A 24 -26.82 7.18 41.46
N ALA A 25 -27.19 6.06 40.82
CA ALA A 25 -26.25 5.30 40.01
C ALA A 25 -25.61 6.29 39.04
N LYS A 26 -24.27 6.37 39.05
CA LYS A 26 -23.53 7.10 38.01
C LYS A 26 -24.02 6.58 36.67
N ALA A 27 -24.50 7.47 35.80
CA ALA A 27 -24.72 7.13 34.41
C ALA A 27 -23.39 6.61 33.86
N GLN A 28 -23.34 5.35 33.43
CA GLN A 28 -22.21 4.85 32.67
C GLN A 28 -22.21 5.57 31.33
N ASP A 29 -21.05 6.10 30.98
CA ASP A 29 -20.73 6.61 29.66
C ASP A 29 -20.84 5.43 28.68
N THR A 30 -21.65 5.54 27.62
CA THR A 30 -21.93 4.41 26.70
C THR A 30 -20.71 3.96 25.91
N ASP A 31 -19.66 4.79 25.89
CA ASP A 31 -18.47 4.59 25.09
C ASP A 31 -17.31 4.03 25.94
N THR A 32 -17.56 3.66 27.20
CA THR A 32 -16.52 3.18 28.13
C THR A 32 -16.97 1.93 28.88
N PHE A 33 -16.23 0.85 28.69
CA PHE A 33 -16.31 -0.36 29.51
C PHE A 33 -15.17 -0.35 30.54
N ILE A 34 -15.48 -0.60 31.81
CA ILE A 34 -14.48 -0.73 32.89
C ILE A 34 -14.66 -2.11 33.49
N CYS A 35 -13.54 -2.80 33.70
CA CYS A 35 -13.47 -4.04 34.43
C CYS A 35 -12.68 -3.83 35.72
N ASP A 36 -13.38 -3.87 36.85
CA ASP A 36 -12.79 -3.78 38.19
C ASP A 36 -12.47 -5.18 38.76
N ASN A 37 -11.54 -5.28 39.72
CA ASN A 37 -11.16 -6.56 40.33
C ASN A 37 -12.25 -7.22 41.20
N LEU A 38 -13.37 -6.56 41.44
CA LEU A 38 -14.56 -7.14 42.07
C LEU A 38 -15.61 -7.59 41.04
N GLU A 39 -15.38 -7.35 39.75
CA GLU A 39 -16.36 -7.60 38.70
C GLU A 39 -16.19 -8.97 38.01
N PRO A 40 -17.26 -9.52 37.39
CA PRO A 40 -17.21 -10.83 36.75
C PRO A 40 -16.31 -10.93 35.51
N CYS A 41 -15.80 -9.82 34.99
CA CYS A 41 -14.86 -9.77 33.87
C CYS A 41 -13.40 -9.92 34.34
N TYR A 42 -13.16 -9.89 35.65
CA TYR A 42 -11.84 -10.08 36.24
C TYR A 42 -11.67 -11.52 36.72
N SER A 43 -10.52 -12.11 36.44
CA SER A 43 -10.14 -13.44 36.92
C SER A 43 -8.67 -13.49 37.32
N VAL A 44 -8.33 -14.38 38.25
CA VAL A 44 -6.95 -14.61 38.71
C VAL A 44 -6.60 -16.09 38.59
N LYS A 45 -5.32 -16.39 38.38
CA LYS A 45 -4.77 -17.73 38.44
C LYS A 45 -3.45 -17.70 39.21
N GLY A 46 -3.18 -18.76 39.96
CA GLY A 46 -1.99 -18.90 40.81
C GLY A 46 -2.34 -19.30 42.24
N GLY A 47 -1.40 -19.13 43.18
CA GLY A 47 -1.36 -19.71 44.52
C GLY A 47 -1.85 -18.80 45.66
N ASN A 48 -1.25 -18.94 46.86
CA ASN A 48 -1.60 -18.20 48.09
C ASN A 48 -0.92 -16.80 48.19
N GLY A 49 -0.37 -16.28 47.08
CA GLY A 49 0.41 -15.04 47.03
C GLY A 49 -0.45 -13.77 47.11
N TRP A 50 -1.69 -13.83 46.63
CA TRP A 50 -2.64 -12.73 46.61
C TRP A 50 -2.90 -12.09 47.97
N ARG A 51 -2.87 -10.76 47.99
CA ARG A 51 -3.25 -9.89 49.10
C ARG A 51 -4.20 -8.81 48.59
N GLU A 52 -4.98 -8.23 49.49
CA GLU A 52 -6.01 -7.24 49.18
C GLU A 52 -5.78 -5.97 50.00
N VAL A 53 -6.14 -4.82 49.44
CA VAL A 53 -6.06 -3.50 50.08
C VAL A 53 -7.31 -2.69 49.78
N THR A 54 -7.67 -1.82 50.72
CA THR A 54 -8.81 -0.89 50.58
C THR A 54 -8.42 0.55 50.89
N ASP A 55 -7.18 0.79 51.32
CA ASP A 55 -6.58 2.12 51.46
C ASP A 55 -5.67 2.42 50.27
N GLY A 56 -5.29 3.69 50.09
CA GLY A 56 -4.43 4.05 48.96
C GLY A 56 -5.15 4.41 47.67
N ASN A 57 -6.42 4.82 47.71
CA ASN A 57 -7.17 5.18 46.50
C ASN A 57 -7.22 4.10 45.39
N PRO A 58 -7.47 2.82 45.71
CA PRO A 58 -7.80 1.83 44.69
C PRO A 58 -9.08 2.20 43.96
N TYR A 59 -9.17 1.79 42.70
CA TYR A 59 -10.41 1.89 41.94
C TYR A 59 -11.49 1.06 42.64
N ALA A 60 -12.71 1.59 42.66
CA ALA A 60 -13.84 1.02 43.40
C ALA A 60 -13.55 0.64 44.88
N GLU A 61 -12.58 1.30 45.53
CA GLU A 61 -12.18 1.08 46.93
C GLU A 61 -11.51 -0.29 47.23
N HIS A 62 -11.07 -1.04 46.21
CA HIS A 62 -10.42 -2.35 46.41
C HIS A 62 -9.34 -2.67 45.37
N ALA A 63 -8.12 -3.00 45.80
CA ALA A 63 -7.04 -3.49 44.93
C ALA A 63 -6.47 -4.82 45.43
N ARG A 64 -5.92 -5.61 44.50
CA ARG A 64 -5.13 -6.81 44.79
C ARG A 64 -3.66 -6.56 44.54
N TRP A 65 -2.80 -7.32 45.20
CA TRP A 65 -1.37 -7.32 44.93
C TRP A 65 -0.69 -8.65 45.25
N THR A 66 0.45 -8.86 44.61
CA THR A 66 1.42 -9.92 44.89
C THR A 66 2.83 -9.32 45.06
N LEU A 67 3.77 -10.14 45.52
CA LEU A 67 5.18 -9.82 45.42
C LEU A 67 5.69 -10.27 44.05
N ASN A 68 6.65 -9.54 43.48
CA ASN A 68 7.26 -9.94 42.22
C ASN A 68 8.10 -11.21 42.33
N GLU A 69 8.16 -11.99 41.27
CA GLU A 69 9.02 -13.18 41.12
C GLU A 69 9.78 -13.16 39.77
N ASP A 70 10.85 -13.93 39.67
CA ASP A 70 11.71 -14.07 38.47
C ASP A 70 11.16 -15.05 37.43
N ALA A 71 9.99 -15.63 37.72
CA ALA A 71 9.16 -16.38 36.79
C ALA A 71 7.70 -16.28 37.24
N GLU A 72 6.76 -16.26 36.30
CA GLU A 72 5.33 -16.17 36.62
C GLU A 72 4.83 -17.27 37.58
N THR A 73 4.15 -16.84 38.64
CA THR A 73 3.41 -17.73 39.55
C THR A 73 1.96 -17.33 39.77
N ASP A 74 1.66 -16.03 39.74
CA ASP A 74 0.34 -15.45 39.94
C ASP A 74 0.06 -14.44 38.80
N TYR A 75 -1.11 -14.51 38.16
CA TYR A 75 -1.53 -13.54 37.15
C TYR A 75 -3.02 -13.22 37.20
N ALA A 76 -3.41 -12.09 36.63
CA ALA A 76 -4.80 -11.71 36.44
C ALA A 76 -5.13 -11.39 34.98
N ILE A 77 -6.42 -11.55 34.64
CA ILE A 77 -6.99 -11.21 33.34
C ILE A 77 -8.23 -10.34 33.55
N TRP A 78 -8.34 -9.24 32.80
CA TRP A 78 -9.53 -8.40 32.68
C TRP A 78 -10.10 -8.52 31.26
N GLU A 79 -11.24 -9.19 31.12
CA GLU A 79 -11.97 -9.36 29.85
C GLU A 79 -12.72 -8.06 29.48
N GLY A 80 -12.38 -7.44 28.36
CA GLY A 80 -13.14 -6.34 27.79
C GLY A 80 -14.42 -6.88 27.16
N ARG A 81 -15.59 -6.73 27.80
CA ARG A 81 -16.88 -7.16 27.26
C ARG A 81 -17.52 -6.04 26.45
N LEU A 82 -17.06 -5.90 25.21
CA LEU A 82 -17.32 -4.74 24.36
C LEU A 82 -18.58 -4.93 23.51
N ASP A 83 -19.44 -3.91 23.46
CA ASP A 83 -20.72 -3.98 22.74
C ASP A 83 -20.58 -3.86 21.21
N VAL A 84 -19.52 -3.19 20.73
CA VAL A 84 -19.25 -2.95 19.30
C VAL A 84 -17.78 -3.24 18.97
N ALA A 85 -17.49 -3.52 17.71
CA ALA A 85 -16.11 -3.60 17.23
C ALA A 85 -15.59 -2.19 16.95
N GLY A 86 -14.31 -1.92 17.24
CA GLY A 86 -13.76 -0.58 17.10
C GLY A 86 -12.31 -0.46 17.55
N ILE A 87 -11.76 0.75 17.45
CA ILE A 87 -10.50 1.11 18.09
C ILE A 87 -10.80 1.53 19.52
N TYR A 88 -10.09 0.94 20.48
CA TYR A 88 -10.27 1.20 21.91
C TYR A 88 -8.97 1.70 22.54
N GLU A 89 -9.06 2.77 23.32
CA GLU A 89 -8.03 3.15 24.29
C GLU A 89 -8.13 2.22 25.51
N VAL A 90 -7.09 1.44 25.75
CA VAL A 90 -6.97 0.54 26.89
C VAL A 90 -6.12 1.22 27.95
N ALA A 91 -6.62 1.32 29.18
CA ALA A 91 -5.92 1.97 30.28
C ALA A 91 -6.07 1.19 31.59
N VAL A 92 -5.06 1.29 32.46
CA VAL A 92 -5.03 0.65 33.78
C VAL A 92 -5.08 1.67 34.92
N TRP A 93 -5.67 1.25 36.03
CA TRP A 93 -5.60 1.97 37.30
C TRP A 93 -4.79 1.14 38.30
N TYR A 94 -4.01 1.82 39.15
CA TYR A 94 -3.37 1.19 40.30
C TYR A 94 -3.24 2.19 41.46
N PRO A 95 -3.38 1.71 42.72
CA PRO A 95 -3.50 2.56 43.90
C PRO A 95 -2.18 3.22 44.34
N GLU A 96 -2.34 4.26 45.15
CA GLU A 96 -1.28 4.84 45.97
C GLU A 96 -0.88 3.89 47.09
N ARG A 97 0.42 3.62 47.21
CA ARG A 97 0.95 2.85 48.32
C ARG A 97 0.74 3.59 49.64
N ILE A 98 -0.10 3.06 50.54
CA ILE A 98 -0.22 3.55 51.92
C ILE A 98 -0.04 2.39 52.92
N ASN A 99 0.97 2.51 53.80
CA ASN A 99 1.10 1.78 55.08
C ASN A 99 1.22 0.23 55.15
N MET A 100 1.52 -0.53 54.08
CA MET A 100 1.46 -2.00 54.17
C MET A 100 2.79 -2.78 54.24
N SER A 101 3.91 -2.25 53.76
CA SER A 101 5.27 -2.81 53.98
C SER A 101 6.31 -1.79 53.49
N ASN A 102 7.57 -1.85 53.92
CA ASN A 102 8.62 -0.94 53.43
C ASN A 102 9.03 -1.18 51.95
N GLN A 103 8.36 -2.08 51.22
CA GLN A 103 8.68 -2.40 49.81
C GLN A 103 7.99 -1.44 48.83
N PRO A 104 8.69 -0.93 47.80
CA PRO A 104 8.10 -0.12 46.73
C PRO A 104 7.29 -0.98 45.74
N ALA A 105 6.40 -0.34 44.96
CA ALA A 105 5.76 -0.98 43.81
C ALA A 105 6.80 -1.26 42.72
N THR A 106 6.53 -2.21 41.83
CA THR A 106 7.40 -2.51 40.70
C THR A 106 7.50 -1.29 39.77
N SER A 107 8.69 -1.10 39.20
CA SER A 107 8.88 -0.15 38.08
C SER A 107 8.73 -0.83 36.72
N ASP A 108 8.39 -2.12 36.69
CA ASP A 108 8.50 -2.98 35.51
C ASP A 108 7.36 -4.01 35.49
N ALA A 109 6.12 -3.55 35.63
CA ALA A 109 4.94 -4.41 35.46
C ALA A 109 4.69 -4.66 33.97
N THR A 110 4.70 -5.92 33.53
CA THR A 110 4.42 -6.29 32.14
C THR A 110 2.94 -6.58 31.92
N TYR A 111 2.25 -5.71 31.21
CA TYR A 111 0.87 -5.92 30.77
C TYR A 111 0.85 -6.50 29.35
N GLU A 112 0.11 -7.57 29.13
CA GLU A 112 -0.21 -8.10 27.81
C GLU A 112 -1.62 -7.63 27.41
N VAL A 113 -1.73 -6.79 26.39
CA VAL A 113 -3.00 -6.36 25.79
C VAL A 113 -3.29 -7.25 24.59
N ARG A 114 -4.26 -8.14 24.69
CA ARG A 114 -4.71 -8.95 23.55
C ARG A 114 -5.78 -8.22 22.74
N HIS A 115 -5.55 -8.09 21.44
CA HIS A 115 -6.42 -7.40 20.48
C HIS A 115 -6.44 -8.09 19.11
N ALA A 116 -7.18 -7.54 18.14
CA ALA A 116 -7.43 -8.21 16.86
C ALA A 116 -6.14 -8.55 16.07
N ASP A 117 -5.13 -7.69 16.17
CA ASP A 117 -3.86 -7.83 15.45
C ASP A 117 -2.81 -8.65 16.20
N GLY A 118 -3.09 -9.08 17.43
CA GLY A 118 -2.13 -9.86 18.23
C GLY A 118 -2.16 -9.55 19.72
N ILE A 119 -0.98 -9.66 20.35
CA ILE A 119 -0.76 -9.30 21.75
C ILE A 119 0.30 -8.21 21.77
N GLU A 120 0.00 -7.11 22.44
CA GLU A 120 0.92 -6.01 22.68
C GLU A 120 1.40 -6.05 24.14
N GLU A 121 2.70 -6.17 24.36
CA GLU A 121 3.30 -6.13 25.69
C GLU A 121 3.71 -4.70 26.06
N VAL A 122 3.27 -4.23 27.23
CA VAL A 122 3.48 -2.87 27.72
C VAL A 122 4.08 -2.90 29.12
N HIS A 123 5.30 -2.41 29.24
CA HIS A 123 6.00 -2.24 30.52
C HIS A 123 5.57 -0.94 31.21
N VAL A 124 5.12 -1.05 32.47
CA VAL A 124 4.59 0.08 33.23
C VAL A 124 5.32 0.23 34.57
N ASP A 125 5.80 1.45 34.82
CA ASP A 125 6.30 1.86 36.14
C ASP A 125 5.12 2.19 37.08
N GLN A 126 4.70 1.22 37.88
CA GLN A 126 3.62 1.40 38.85
C GLN A 126 3.98 2.32 40.03
N GLN A 127 5.21 2.85 40.09
CA GLN A 127 5.58 3.92 41.04
C GLN A 127 5.17 5.31 40.53
N GLN A 128 4.84 5.43 39.25
CA GLN A 128 4.41 6.67 38.60
C GLN A 128 2.95 6.59 38.19
N GLY A 129 2.29 7.74 37.98
CA GLY A 129 0.92 7.76 37.49
C GLY A 129 -0.11 7.13 38.42
N ILE A 130 0.16 7.18 39.73
CA ILE A 130 -0.64 6.58 40.79
C ILE A 130 -2.03 7.24 40.91
N GLY A 131 -3.08 6.43 41.14
CA GLY A 131 -4.41 6.95 41.45
C GLY A 131 -5.06 7.70 40.28
N GLN A 132 -4.70 7.35 39.06
CA GLN A 132 -5.25 7.84 37.80
C GLN A 132 -5.22 6.72 36.74
N TRP A 133 -5.90 6.93 35.62
CA TRP A 133 -5.85 6.02 34.46
C TRP A 133 -4.55 6.24 33.69
N ASN A 134 -3.80 5.18 33.46
CA ASN A 134 -2.58 5.17 32.65
C ASN A 134 -2.87 4.36 31.38
N VAL A 135 -2.75 5.01 30.21
CA VAL A 135 -3.00 4.36 28.91
C VAL A 135 -1.91 3.34 28.63
N LEU A 136 -2.32 2.14 28.27
CA LEU A 136 -1.43 1.08 27.78
C LEU A 136 -1.28 1.20 26.26
N ALA A 137 -2.39 1.21 25.53
CA ALA A 137 -2.40 1.19 24.06
C ALA A 137 -3.73 1.68 23.47
N GLU A 138 -3.72 1.97 22.16
CA GLU A 138 -4.91 2.16 21.34
C GLU A 138 -4.99 1.01 20.33
N VAL A 139 -5.96 0.10 20.49
CA VAL A 139 -5.95 -1.19 19.81
C VAL A 139 -7.29 -1.51 19.12
N PRO A 140 -7.29 -2.22 17.98
CA PRO A 140 -8.52 -2.71 17.37
C PRO A 140 -9.10 -3.89 18.14
N CYS A 141 -10.32 -3.75 18.64
CA CYS A 141 -11.05 -4.79 19.32
C CYS A 141 -12.30 -5.22 18.55
N PRO A 142 -12.54 -6.52 18.40
CA PRO A 142 -13.86 -7.01 18.00
C PRO A 142 -14.86 -6.83 19.16
N ALA A 143 -16.15 -6.83 18.84
CA ALA A 143 -17.21 -6.94 19.86
C ALA A 143 -17.11 -8.29 20.60
N GLY A 144 -17.58 -8.33 21.84
CA GLY A 144 -17.48 -9.51 22.71
C GLY A 144 -16.35 -9.40 23.72
N ASP A 145 -15.85 -10.53 24.21
CA ASP A 145 -14.86 -10.69 25.30
C ASP A 145 -13.45 -11.05 24.83
N PHE A 146 -13.20 -11.01 23.52
CA PHE A 146 -11.92 -11.40 22.94
C PHE A 146 -10.77 -10.50 23.39
N CYS A 147 -11.01 -9.17 23.38
CA CYS A 147 -10.03 -8.20 23.88
C CYS A 147 -9.90 -8.29 25.39
N HIS A 148 -8.68 -8.44 25.88
CA HIS A 148 -8.44 -8.50 27.31
C HIS A 148 -7.03 -8.04 27.66
N VAL A 149 -6.87 -7.62 28.91
CA VAL A 149 -5.56 -7.29 29.48
C VAL A 149 -5.17 -8.38 30.45
N ARG A 150 -3.92 -8.80 30.39
CA ARG A 150 -3.31 -9.74 31.33
C ARG A 150 -2.11 -9.07 32.01
N LEU A 151 -1.93 -9.34 33.29
CA LEU A 151 -0.77 -8.91 34.08
C LEU A 151 -0.28 -10.13 34.87
N SER A 152 1.01 -10.44 34.83
CA SER A 152 1.65 -11.44 35.69
C SER A 152 2.41 -10.79 36.84
N ASP A 153 2.83 -11.61 37.80
CA ASP A 153 3.74 -11.22 38.88
C ASP A 153 5.23 -11.31 38.51
N GLU A 154 5.53 -11.67 37.26
CA GLU A 154 6.89 -11.74 36.72
C GLU A 154 7.41 -10.34 36.42
N THR A 155 8.59 -10.00 36.94
CA THR A 155 9.27 -8.74 36.60
C THR A 155 10.77 -8.97 36.45
N SER A 156 11.49 -8.03 35.82
CA SER A 156 12.96 -8.11 35.74
C SER A 156 13.66 -7.79 37.07
N GLU A 157 12.91 -7.46 38.12
CA GLU A 157 13.43 -7.07 39.43
C GLU A 157 13.64 -8.31 40.32
N PRO A 158 14.58 -8.32 41.29
CA PRO A 158 14.81 -9.50 42.12
C PRO A 158 13.57 -9.95 42.91
N ASP A 159 13.39 -11.26 43.09
CA ASP A 159 12.26 -11.86 43.79
C ASP A 159 11.94 -11.19 45.13
N ASN A 160 10.65 -11.03 45.40
CA ASN A 160 10.12 -10.56 46.67
C ASN A 160 10.62 -9.16 47.07
N THR A 161 11.07 -8.35 46.11
CA THR A 161 11.57 -6.98 46.38
C THR A 161 10.58 -5.88 46.02
N ARG A 162 9.49 -6.20 45.31
CA ARG A 162 8.50 -5.26 44.77
C ARG A 162 7.07 -5.75 44.95
N LEU A 163 6.15 -4.79 45.04
CA LEU A 163 4.70 -5.01 45.01
C LEU A 163 4.19 -4.83 43.58
N ILE A 164 3.29 -5.69 43.14
CA ILE A 164 2.62 -5.58 41.83
C ILE A 164 1.12 -5.42 42.08
N TRP A 165 0.53 -4.34 41.57
CA TRP A 165 -0.87 -4.00 41.77
C TRP A 165 -1.77 -4.52 40.65
N PHE A 166 -2.91 -5.08 41.06
CA PHE A 166 -3.98 -5.60 40.20
C PHE A 166 -5.31 -4.98 40.64
N ASP A 167 -5.78 -3.99 39.88
CA ASP A 167 -6.96 -3.19 40.25
C ASP A 167 -7.99 -3.16 39.12
N ALA A 168 -7.94 -2.17 38.22
CA ALA A 168 -8.95 -2.01 37.18
C ALA A 168 -8.37 -1.71 35.80
N VAL A 169 -9.11 -2.14 34.76
CA VAL A 169 -8.83 -1.89 33.34
C VAL A 169 -10.01 -1.17 32.72
N ARG A 170 -9.75 -0.17 31.89
CA ARG A 170 -10.75 0.58 31.12
C ARG A 170 -10.51 0.41 29.63
N PHE A 171 -11.57 0.12 28.90
CA PHE A 171 -11.66 0.14 27.45
C PHE A 171 -12.58 1.29 27.04
N ARG A 172 -12.03 2.33 26.40
CA ARG A 172 -12.81 3.46 25.89
C ARG A 172 -12.84 3.41 24.37
N LEU A 173 -14.03 3.30 23.78
CA LEU A 173 -14.23 3.32 22.33
C LEU A 173 -13.79 4.68 21.78
N LEU A 174 -12.86 4.66 20.83
CA LEU A 174 -12.42 5.84 20.08
C LEU A 174 -13.13 5.95 18.74
N THR A 175 -13.34 4.82 18.04
CA THR A 175 -14.00 4.78 16.72
C THR A 175 -14.63 3.42 16.49
N GLU A 176 -15.89 3.36 16.04
CA GLU A 176 -16.52 2.10 15.61
C GLU A 176 -15.87 1.60 14.31
N ASN A 177 -15.47 0.33 14.29
CA ASN A 177 -15.01 -0.33 13.07
C ASN A 177 -16.19 -1.09 12.47
N VAL A 178 -17.07 -0.37 11.75
CA VAL A 178 -18.17 -0.97 11.00
C VAL A 178 -17.60 -1.51 9.69
N PRO A 179 -17.69 -2.83 9.44
CA PRO A 179 -17.15 -3.38 8.20
C PRO A 179 -17.80 -2.73 6.98
N PRO A 180 -17.02 -2.38 5.96
CA PRO A 180 -17.53 -1.63 4.83
C PRO A 180 -18.55 -2.45 4.04
N VAL A 181 -19.52 -1.76 3.42
CA VAL A 181 -20.42 -2.40 2.44
C VAL A 181 -19.58 -2.94 1.30
N ASN A 182 -19.77 -4.19 0.89
CA ASN A 182 -19.05 -4.76 -0.24
C ASN A 182 -19.71 -4.34 -1.56
N LEU A 183 -18.89 -3.83 -2.48
CA LEU A 183 -19.25 -3.52 -3.86
C LEU A 183 -18.59 -4.52 -4.82
N GLU A 184 -19.40 -5.18 -5.64
CA GLU A 184 -18.95 -5.99 -6.77
C GLU A 184 -19.60 -5.48 -8.06
N THR A 185 -18.86 -5.53 -9.18
CA THR A 185 -19.41 -5.19 -10.50
C THR A 185 -19.14 -6.28 -11.51
N ALA A 186 -20.05 -6.42 -12.47
CA ALA A 186 -19.93 -7.35 -13.57
C ALA A 186 -20.56 -6.77 -14.84
N VAL A 187 -20.05 -7.18 -15.99
CA VAL A 187 -20.64 -6.86 -17.30
C VAL A 187 -20.74 -8.12 -18.16
N SER A 188 -21.83 -8.25 -18.91
CA SER A 188 -22.04 -9.39 -19.79
C SER A 188 -22.77 -9.01 -21.09
N PRO A 189 -22.26 -9.42 -22.26
CA PRO A 189 -20.93 -9.99 -22.47
C PRO A 189 -19.81 -8.94 -22.27
N ILE A 190 -18.61 -9.37 -21.88
CA ILE A 190 -17.41 -8.51 -21.80
C ILE A 190 -16.89 -8.21 -23.22
N THR A 191 -16.72 -9.24 -24.04
CA THR A 191 -16.39 -9.11 -25.46
C THR A 191 -17.67 -8.99 -26.29
N ALA A 192 -17.81 -7.87 -26.98
CA ALA A 192 -19.00 -7.52 -27.75
C ALA A 192 -18.61 -7.05 -29.17
N THR A 193 -19.59 -7.02 -30.07
CA THR A 193 -19.45 -6.31 -31.35
C THR A 193 -20.24 -5.02 -31.31
N VAL A 194 -20.01 -4.13 -32.28
CA VAL A 194 -20.89 -2.96 -32.49
C VAL A 194 -22.36 -3.38 -32.57
N ASP A 195 -23.23 -2.50 -32.08
CA ASP A 195 -24.68 -2.67 -31.93
C ASP A 195 -25.11 -3.81 -30.97
N THR A 196 -24.17 -4.44 -30.26
CA THR A 196 -24.49 -5.41 -29.21
C THR A 196 -24.93 -4.68 -27.94
N THR A 197 -26.02 -5.16 -27.31
CA THR A 197 -26.40 -4.72 -25.97
C THR A 197 -25.65 -5.52 -24.91
N VAL A 198 -24.93 -4.81 -24.04
CA VAL A 198 -24.29 -5.34 -22.84
C VAL A 198 -25.12 -5.00 -21.61
N THR A 199 -25.06 -5.85 -20.58
CA THR A 199 -25.72 -5.65 -19.29
C THR A 199 -24.67 -5.48 -18.21
N PHE A 200 -24.73 -4.36 -17.49
CA PHE A 200 -23.93 -4.09 -16.30
C PHE A 200 -24.74 -4.44 -15.05
N THR A 201 -24.05 -4.95 -14.04
CA THR A 201 -24.60 -5.25 -12.71
C THR A 201 -23.64 -4.74 -11.65
N ALA A 202 -24.14 -3.93 -10.72
CA ALA A 202 -23.47 -3.61 -9.47
C ALA A 202 -24.23 -4.29 -8.32
N THR A 203 -23.50 -5.02 -7.49
CA THR A 203 -24.01 -5.81 -6.38
C THR A 203 -23.48 -5.23 -5.08
N LEU A 204 -24.39 -4.81 -4.21
CA LEU A 204 -24.08 -4.26 -2.90
C LEU A 204 -24.49 -5.26 -1.82
N SER A 205 -23.63 -5.50 -0.84
CA SER A 205 -23.95 -6.36 0.30
C SER A 205 -23.32 -5.85 1.58
N ALA A 206 -24.07 -5.90 2.68
CA ALA A 206 -23.63 -5.37 3.96
C ALA A 206 -23.85 -6.38 5.09
N ILE A 207 -22.87 -6.49 6.00
CA ILE A 207 -23.01 -7.31 7.22
C ILE A 207 -23.61 -6.52 8.38
N VAL A 208 -23.64 -5.20 8.27
CA VAL A 208 -24.35 -4.28 9.15
C VAL A 208 -25.08 -3.28 8.25
N ALA A 209 -26.34 -2.98 8.57
CA ALA A 209 -27.16 -2.05 7.81
C ALA A 209 -26.47 -0.68 7.66
N GLN A 210 -26.24 -0.24 6.43
CA GLN A 210 -25.47 0.97 6.12
C GLN A 210 -26.10 1.72 4.95
N GLN A 211 -25.99 3.05 4.97
CA GLN A 211 -26.49 3.92 3.92
C GLN A 211 -25.40 4.16 2.88
N VAL A 212 -25.70 3.94 1.61
CA VAL A 212 -24.75 4.10 0.51
C VAL A 212 -25.29 4.98 -0.60
N ASP A 213 -24.38 5.69 -1.25
CA ASP A 213 -24.58 6.24 -2.58
C ASP A 213 -23.73 5.44 -3.57
N LEU A 214 -24.28 5.14 -4.75
CA LEU A 214 -23.56 4.49 -5.84
C LEU A 214 -23.71 5.30 -7.12
N MET A 215 -22.60 5.46 -7.82
CA MET A 215 -22.51 6.18 -9.08
C MET A 215 -21.72 5.34 -10.08
N ALA A 216 -22.26 5.08 -11.27
CA ALA A 216 -21.53 4.47 -12.37
C ALA A 216 -21.58 5.34 -13.63
N THR A 217 -20.43 5.67 -14.21
CA THR A 217 -20.35 6.53 -15.41
C THR A 217 -20.21 5.67 -16.66
N LEU A 218 -21.07 5.90 -17.66
CA LEU A 218 -20.97 5.21 -18.95
C LEU A 218 -19.94 5.90 -19.86
N PRO A 219 -18.89 5.20 -20.33
CA PRO A 219 -17.86 5.77 -21.21
C PRO A 219 -18.41 6.11 -22.59
N GLU A 220 -17.82 7.11 -23.24
CA GLU A 220 -18.07 7.42 -24.66
C GLU A 220 -17.85 6.16 -25.51
N GLY A 221 -18.86 5.80 -26.31
CA GLY A 221 -18.91 4.50 -27.02
C GLY A 221 -19.96 3.53 -26.50
N LEU A 222 -20.52 3.76 -25.30
CA LEU A 222 -21.70 3.05 -24.81
C LEU A 222 -22.93 3.95 -24.78
N ARG A 223 -24.01 3.50 -25.43
CA ARG A 223 -25.29 4.20 -25.47
C ARG A 223 -26.27 3.54 -24.52
N TYR A 224 -26.67 4.26 -23.46
CA TYR A 224 -27.65 3.76 -22.50
C TYR A 224 -28.95 3.32 -23.18
N GLN A 225 -29.51 2.20 -22.73
CA GLN A 225 -30.83 1.73 -23.14
C GLN A 225 -31.89 2.29 -22.20
N GLU A 226 -32.72 3.20 -22.72
CA GLU A 226 -33.76 3.89 -21.96
C GLU A 226 -34.67 2.92 -21.19
N GLY A 227 -34.89 3.20 -19.90
CA GLY A 227 -35.74 2.39 -19.02
C GLY A 227 -35.16 1.02 -18.63
N SER A 228 -33.88 0.76 -18.89
CA SER A 228 -33.23 -0.52 -18.54
C SER A 228 -32.71 -0.59 -17.11
N VAL A 229 -32.54 0.55 -16.42
CA VAL A 229 -32.03 0.60 -15.05
C VAL A 229 -32.99 -0.04 -14.05
N THR A 230 -32.45 -0.78 -13.08
CA THR A 230 -33.18 -1.44 -11.98
C THR A 230 -32.55 -1.14 -10.62
N GLY A 231 -33.14 -1.66 -9.54
CA GLY A 231 -32.54 -1.59 -8.21
C GLY A 231 -32.74 -0.26 -7.49
N GLY A 232 -33.66 0.58 -7.98
CA GLY A 232 -33.93 1.91 -7.42
C GLY A 232 -32.98 3.01 -7.91
N ALA A 233 -32.05 2.67 -8.81
CA ALA A 233 -31.18 3.64 -9.46
C ALA A 233 -31.89 4.35 -10.63
N ASP A 234 -31.40 5.55 -10.96
CA ASP A 234 -31.82 6.37 -12.08
C ASP A 234 -30.65 6.63 -13.04
N TYR A 235 -30.95 6.98 -14.30
CA TYR A 235 -29.95 7.41 -15.28
C TYR A 235 -30.04 8.92 -15.53
N ASP A 236 -28.92 9.62 -15.35
CA ASP A 236 -28.75 11.02 -15.75
C ASP A 236 -28.08 11.08 -17.12
N ALA A 237 -28.79 11.61 -18.11
CA ALA A 237 -28.31 11.71 -19.48
C ALA A 237 -27.27 12.83 -19.70
N ASP A 238 -27.27 13.87 -18.88
CA ASP A 238 -26.36 15.02 -19.02
C ASP A 238 -24.95 14.65 -18.55
N THR A 239 -24.86 13.86 -17.48
CA THR A 239 -23.61 13.35 -16.90
C THR A 239 -23.28 11.92 -17.32
N ARG A 240 -24.22 11.22 -17.98
CA ARG A 240 -24.14 9.81 -18.38
C ARG A 240 -23.92 8.86 -17.21
N GLN A 241 -24.52 9.18 -16.07
CA GLN A 241 -24.36 8.46 -14.80
C GLN A 241 -25.58 7.62 -14.44
N ILE A 242 -25.34 6.41 -13.94
CA ILE A 242 -26.31 5.60 -13.21
C ILE A 242 -26.13 5.92 -11.73
N ARG A 243 -27.17 6.37 -11.05
CA ARG A 243 -27.11 6.86 -9.67
C ARG A 243 -28.11 6.16 -8.78
N LEU A 244 -27.64 5.68 -7.64
CA LEU A 244 -28.44 5.18 -6.54
C LEU A 244 -28.10 6.04 -5.32
N ASP A 245 -28.98 6.95 -4.92
CA ASP A 245 -28.71 7.88 -3.83
C ASP A 245 -29.44 7.44 -2.54
N ASN A 246 -28.80 7.64 -1.39
CA ASN A 246 -29.33 7.45 -0.03
C ASN A 246 -29.99 6.08 0.22
N THR A 247 -29.40 5.00 -0.28
CA THR A 247 -29.98 3.65 -0.15
C THR A 247 -29.45 2.93 1.07
N ILE A 248 -30.34 2.38 1.89
CA ILE A 248 -29.94 1.51 3.02
C ILE A 248 -29.80 0.08 2.51
N VAL A 249 -28.59 -0.47 2.61
CA VAL A 249 -28.32 -1.90 2.41
C VAL A 249 -28.46 -2.57 3.77
N GLU A 250 -29.57 -3.26 4.00
CA GLU A 250 -29.85 -3.91 5.30
C GLU A 250 -28.90 -5.08 5.57
N THR A 251 -28.75 -5.45 6.85
CA THR A 251 -27.92 -6.58 7.28
C THR A 251 -28.30 -7.87 6.55
N GLY A 252 -27.34 -8.45 5.83
CA GLY A 252 -27.53 -9.70 5.08
C GLY A 252 -28.37 -9.55 3.81
N GLN A 253 -28.74 -8.33 3.43
CA GLN A 253 -29.41 -8.04 2.16
C GLN A 253 -28.38 -7.84 1.05
N THR A 254 -28.77 -8.23 -0.17
CA THR A 254 -28.08 -7.87 -1.40
C THR A 254 -28.96 -6.90 -2.21
N VAL A 255 -28.38 -5.79 -2.67
CA VAL A 255 -29.01 -4.84 -3.59
C VAL A 255 -28.33 -4.94 -4.94
N ASN A 256 -29.10 -5.24 -6.00
CA ASN A 256 -28.60 -5.34 -7.37
C ASN A 256 -29.10 -4.17 -8.21
N VAL A 257 -28.18 -3.34 -8.66
CA VAL A 257 -28.41 -2.32 -9.68
C VAL A 257 -28.00 -2.91 -11.02
N THR A 258 -28.92 -3.02 -11.96
CA THR A 258 -28.62 -3.48 -13.32
C THR A 258 -29.02 -2.43 -14.34
N TYR A 259 -28.25 -2.29 -15.41
CA TYR A 259 -28.56 -1.40 -16.52
C TYR A 259 -27.98 -1.95 -17.82
N ARG A 260 -28.51 -1.51 -18.96
CA ARG A 260 -28.06 -1.97 -20.28
C ARG A 260 -27.55 -0.80 -21.11
N ALA A 261 -26.52 -1.08 -21.89
CA ALA A 261 -25.99 -0.16 -22.88
C ALA A 261 -25.68 -0.87 -24.18
N GLU A 262 -25.82 -0.18 -25.30
CA GLU A 262 -25.48 -0.67 -26.62
C GLU A 262 -24.09 -0.15 -27.02
N VAL A 263 -23.24 -1.04 -27.55
CA VAL A 263 -21.94 -0.67 -28.11
C VAL A 263 -22.18 0.16 -29.37
N SER A 264 -21.74 1.41 -29.35
CA SER A 264 -21.93 2.35 -30.44
C SER A 264 -21.30 1.88 -31.75
N ALA A 265 -21.97 2.11 -32.88
CA ALA A 265 -21.43 1.90 -34.22
C ALA A 265 -20.17 2.74 -34.54
N LEU A 266 -19.80 3.68 -33.65
CA LEU A 266 -18.54 4.44 -33.75
C LEU A 266 -17.31 3.61 -33.31
N MET A 267 -17.51 2.54 -32.53
CA MET A 267 -16.42 1.71 -32.02
C MET A 267 -15.79 0.87 -33.13
N GLN A 268 -14.50 0.59 -32.99
CA GLN A 268 -13.74 -0.25 -33.92
C GLN A 268 -13.14 -1.46 -33.22
N ASP A 269 -12.73 -2.44 -34.01
CA ASP A 269 -12.00 -3.60 -33.51
C ASP A 269 -10.72 -3.15 -32.78
N GLY A 270 -10.64 -3.51 -31.50
CA GLY A 270 -9.58 -3.12 -30.58
C GLY A 270 -10.02 -2.11 -29.52
N SER A 271 -11.25 -1.58 -29.59
CA SER A 271 -11.77 -0.65 -28.58
C SER A 271 -11.85 -1.29 -27.19
N ILE A 272 -11.43 -0.54 -26.18
CA ILE A 272 -11.52 -0.88 -24.76
C ILE A 272 -12.32 0.24 -24.08
N LEU A 273 -13.44 -0.11 -23.45
CA LEU A 273 -14.38 0.83 -22.84
C LEU A 273 -14.52 0.51 -21.37
N GLN A 274 -14.17 1.44 -20.50
CA GLN A 274 -14.24 1.26 -19.05
C GLN A 274 -15.36 2.09 -18.43
N SER A 275 -16.22 1.43 -17.65
CA SER A 275 -17.20 2.08 -16.81
C SER A 275 -16.74 2.00 -15.36
N ARG A 276 -16.48 3.16 -14.75
CA ARG A 276 -16.17 3.27 -13.32
C ARG A 276 -17.45 3.25 -12.53
N THR A 277 -17.48 2.45 -11.47
CA THR A 277 -18.50 2.46 -10.43
C THR A 277 -17.86 2.86 -9.11
N THR A 278 -18.36 3.92 -8.49
CA THR A 278 -17.94 4.43 -7.18
C THR A 278 -19.08 4.23 -6.19
N MET A 279 -18.75 3.79 -4.97
CA MET A 279 -19.68 3.74 -3.85
C MET A 279 -19.11 4.52 -2.66
N THR A 280 -19.96 5.34 -2.04
CA THR A 280 -19.64 6.10 -0.82
C THR A 280 -20.61 5.75 0.31
N ASN A 281 -20.14 5.81 1.55
CA ASN A 281 -20.89 5.43 2.75
C ASN A 281 -20.47 6.32 3.93
N GLY A 282 -21.03 7.53 4.02
CA GLY A 282 -20.70 8.49 5.08
C GLY A 282 -19.21 8.83 5.12
N ASP A 283 -18.58 8.59 6.27
CA ASP A 283 -17.17 8.94 6.53
C ASP A 283 -16.17 7.86 6.08
N GLN A 284 -16.63 6.73 5.51
CA GLN A 284 -15.74 5.70 4.97
C GLN A 284 -15.10 6.13 3.65
N ALA A 285 -13.87 5.68 3.40
CA ALA A 285 -13.19 5.88 2.13
C ALA A 285 -14.05 5.33 0.96
N PRO A 286 -14.18 6.07 -0.16
CA PRO A 286 -14.93 5.60 -1.32
C PRO A 286 -14.36 4.29 -1.86
N GLN A 287 -15.25 3.38 -2.28
CA GLN A 287 -14.87 2.16 -2.99
C GLN A 287 -15.04 2.33 -4.49
N TYR A 288 -14.12 1.74 -5.25
CA TYR A 288 -14.09 1.81 -6.71
C TYR A 288 -14.09 0.39 -7.31
N ARG A 289 -14.84 0.22 -8.39
CA ARG A 289 -14.77 -0.94 -9.27
C ARG A 289 -14.85 -0.49 -10.71
N THR A 290 -14.24 -1.25 -11.59
CA THR A 290 -14.22 -0.96 -13.03
C THR A 290 -14.79 -2.14 -13.80
N SER A 291 -15.74 -1.88 -14.68
CA SER A 291 -16.26 -2.85 -15.63
C SER A 291 -15.76 -2.52 -17.02
N THR A 292 -15.17 -3.51 -17.71
CA THR A 292 -14.59 -3.32 -19.04
C THR A 292 -15.44 -4.02 -20.11
N VAL A 293 -15.71 -3.32 -21.21
CA VAL A 293 -16.28 -3.87 -22.44
C VAL A 293 -15.26 -3.73 -23.56
N VAL A 294 -15.08 -4.78 -24.36
CA VAL A 294 -14.15 -4.74 -25.49
C VAL A 294 -14.81 -5.07 -26.81
N VAL A 295 -14.33 -4.47 -27.88
CA VAL A 295 -14.56 -4.92 -29.26
C VAL A 295 -13.29 -5.62 -29.71
N ALA A 296 -13.32 -6.94 -29.87
CA ALA A 296 -12.12 -7.72 -30.15
C ALA A 296 -11.56 -7.47 -31.56
N ASN A 297 -10.23 -7.42 -31.67
CA ASN A 297 -9.47 -7.42 -32.91
C ASN A 297 -8.59 -8.67 -32.97
N ASP A 298 -9.11 -9.73 -33.56
CA ASP A 298 -8.40 -11.00 -33.72
C ASP A 298 -7.34 -10.98 -34.85
N THR A 299 -7.29 -9.91 -35.64
CA THR A 299 -6.34 -9.78 -36.75
C THR A 299 -4.96 -9.30 -36.33
N ILE A 300 -4.84 -8.68 -35.16
CA ILE A 300 -3.58 -8.18 -34.61
C ILE A 300 -2.79 -9.34 -34.01
N THR A 301 -1.64 -9.62 -34.61
CA THR A 301 -0.67 -10.63 -34.15
C THR A 301 0.68 -10.03 -33.76
N GLN A 302 0.82 -8.71 -33.90
CA GLN A 302 2.00 -7.93 -33.51
C GLN A 302 2.35 -8.09 -32.02
N ILE A 303 3.52 -7.57 -31.66
CA ILE A 303 3.88 -7.31 -30.27
C ILE A 303 3.00 -6.15 -29.76
N LEU A 304 2.40 -6.32 -28.60
CA LEU A 304 1.53 -5.34 -27.97
C LEU A 304 2.24 -4.71 -26.77
N ILE A 305 2.32 -3.38 -26.75
CA ILE A 305 2.91 -2.59 -25.68
C ILE A 305 1.81 -1.71 -25.07
N PRO A 306 1.09 -2.20 -24.04
CA PRO A 306 0.22 -1.36 -23.25
C PRO A 306 1.05 -0.52 -22.27
N MET A 307 0.91 0.80 -22.35
CA MET A 307 1.59 1.77 -21.51
C MET A 307 0.58 2.44 -20.60
N ILE A 308 0.88 2.48 -19.30
CA ILE A 308 0.13 3.20 -18.27
C ILE A 308 1.03 4.36 -17.84
N ILE A 309 0.63 5.58 -18.16
CA ILE A 309 1.45 6.79 -18.07
C ILE A 309 0.79 7.74 -17.08
N ALA A 310 1.22 7.66 -15.82
CA ALA A 310 0.72 8.49 -14.72
C ALA A 310 1.60 9.72 -14.57
N VAL A 311 1.16 10.81 -15.18
CA VAL A 311 1.91 12.06 -15.30
C VAL A 311 1.08 13.28 -14.88
N ASP A 312 -0.07 13.06 -14.23
CA ASP A 312 -0.74 14.06 -13.40
C ASP A 312 0.08 14.32 -12.12
N ASN A 313 1.25 14.93 -12.31
CA ASN A 313 2.21 15.29 -11.29
C ASN A 313 3.29 16.19 -11.93
N ASP A 314 4.45 16.34 -11.29
CA ASP A 314 5.58 17.10 -11.81
C ASP A 314 6.28 16.48 -13.03
N LEU A 315 5.80 15.35 -13.58
CA LEU A 315 6.25 14.74 -14.83
C LEU A 315 5.37 15.09 -16.05
N ALA A 316 4.40 15.99 -15.92
CA ALA A 316 3.44 16.29 -16.99
C ALA A 316 4.13 16.71 -18.31
N ASP A 317 5.13 17.59 -18.24
CA ASP A 317 5.89 18.08 -19.40
C ASP A 317 6.67 16.94 -20.08
N GLU A 318 7.27 16.04 -19.29
CA GLU A 318 7.97 14.87 -19.80
C GLU A 318 7.02 13.82 -20.38
N GLY A 319 5.84 13.64 -19.79
CA GLY A 319 4.77 12.78 -20.32
C GLY A 319 4.32 13.22 -21.71
N GLN A 320 4.26 14.53 -21.94
CA GLN A 320 3.99 15.10 -23.25
C GLN A 320 5.11 14.77 -24.26
N GLU A 321 6.39 14.92 -23.87
CA GLU A 321 7.51 14.56 -24.73
C GLU A 321 7.53 13.05 -25.05
N LEU A 322 7.23 12.21 -24.06
CA LEU A 322 7.09 10.77 -24.22
C LEU A 322 6.04 10.46 -25.29
N PHE A 323 4.85 11.04 -25.21
CA PHE A 323 3.78 10.79 -26.19
C PHE A 323 4.23 11.15 -27.61
N CYS A 324 4.92 12.29 -27.79
CA CYS A 324 5.48 12.69 -29.08
C CYS A 324 6.47 11.65 -29.65
N ARG A 325 7.23 10.98 -28.80
CA ARG A 325 8.17 9.93 -29.20
C ARG A 325 7.46 8.62 -29.53
N LEU A 326 6.34 8.33 -28.88
CA LEU A 326 5.47 7.22 -29.28
C LEU A 326 4.91 7.42 -30.68
N GLU A 327 4.46 8.62 -31.04
CA GLU A 327 3.98 8.90 -32.40
C GLU A 327 5.08 8.74 -33.46
N GLN A 328 6.34 9.07 -33.13
CA GLN A 328 7.48 8.84 -34.02
C GLN A 328 7.76 7.34 -34.21
N ALA A 329 7.63 6.56 -33.13
CA ALA A 329 7.81 5.11 -33.13
C ALA A 329 6.63 4.33 -33.75
N ALA A 330 5.43 4.89 -33.79
CA ALA A 330 4.20 4.21 -34.22
C ALA A 330 4.19 3.81 -35.70
N SER A 331 5.21 4.19 -36.47
CA SER A 331 5.43 3.69 -37.85
C SER A 331 5.99 2.26 -37.91
N ASN A 332 6.40 1.69 -36.77
CA ASN A 332 6.84 0.30 -36.68
C ASN A 332 5.66 -0.68 -36.84
N ASP A 333 5.65 -1.43 -37.94
CA ASP A 333 4.57 -2.37 -38.30
C ASP A 333 4.57 -3.69 -37.49
N HIS A 334 5.61 -3.92 -36.69
CA HIS A 334 5.73 -5.07 -35.80
C HIS A 334 5.08 -4.87 -34.43
N VAL A 335 4.62 -3.65 -34.13
CA VAL A 335 4.19 -3.25 -32.79
C VAL A 335 2.84 -2.55 -32.85
N VAL A 336 1.98 -2.82 -31.85
CA VAL A 336 0.82 -2.00 -31.52
C VAL A 336 1.09 -1.36 -30.16
N ILE A 337 0.96 -0.03 -30.09
CA ILE A 337 1.15 0.76 -28.88
C ILE A 337 -0.23 1.20 -28.39
N LEU A 338 -0.54 0.89 -27.14
CA LEU A 338 -1.70 1.40 -26.44
C LEU A 338 -1.19 2.29 -25.32
N ALA A 339 -1.40 3.60 -25.39
CA ALA A 339 -0.93 4.54 -24.38
C ALA A 339 -2.12 5.10 -23.61
N TRP A 340 -2.32 4.65 -22.38
CA TRP A 340 -3.21 5.28 -21.43
C TRP A 340 -2.43 6.35 -20.68
N ILE A 341 -2.76 7.61 -20.93
CA ILE A 341 -2.14 8.78 -20.33
C ILE A 341 -3.16 9.52 -19.50
N ASP A 342 -2.75 9.90 -18.31
CA ASP A 342 -3.49 10.74 -17.38
C ASP A 342 -2.73 12.05 -17.19
N GLY A 343 -3.39 13.16 -17.54
CA GLY A 343 -2.74 14.46 -17.69
C GLY A 343 -2.87 15.35 -16.45
N PRO A 344 -2.26 16.55 -16.46
CA PRO A 344 -2.19 17.43 -15.29
C PRO A 344 -3.47 18.20 -14.94
N ALA A 345 -4.56 18.03 -15.68
CA ALA A 345 -5.82 18.71 -15.39
C ALA A 345 -6.53 18.04 -14.21
N ALA A 346 -7.37 18.81 -13.51
CA ALA A 346 -8.03 18.29 -12.32
C ALA A 346 -9.05 17.17 -12.62
N GLU A 347 -9.66 17.20 -13.81
CA GLU A 347 -10.62 16.21 -14.31
C GLU A 347 -10.69 16.30 -15.85
N GLY A 348 -10.96 15.17 -16.51
CA GLY A 348 -11.37 15.09 -17.91
C GLY A 348 -10.25 14.88 -18.92
N ASP A 349 -9.03 14.57 -18.48
CA ASP A 349 -7.84 14.47 -19.32
C ASP A 349 -7.14 13.11 -19.34
N SER A 350 -7.76 12.10 -18.74
CA SER A 350 -7.35 10.70 -18.92
C SER A 350 -7.87 10.07 -20.22
N TYR A 351 -6.96 9.65 -21.09
CA TYR A 351 -7.29 9.05 -22.39
C TYR A 351 -6.40 7.84 -22.74
N LEU A 352 -7.00 6.85 -23.39
CA LEU A 352 -6.32 5.72 -24.02
C LEU A 352 -6.18 5.98 -25.52
N TYR A 353 -4.95 5.91 -26.02
CA TYR A 353 -4.62 6.06 -27.43
C TYR A 353 -4.17 4.73 -28.01
N ARG A 354 -4.72 4.35 -29.17
CA ARG A 354 -4.02 3.47 -30.10
C ARG A 354 -3.10 4.33 -30.94
N VAL A 355 -1.85 4.48 -30.50
CA VAL A 355 -0.93 5.48 -31.03
C VAL A 355 -0.69 5.26 -32.53
N ARG A 356 -0.69 6.35 -33.30
CA ARG A 356 -0.47 6.34 -34.74
C ARG A 356 0.72 7.22 -35.13
N PRO A 357 1.31 7.01 -36.32
CA PRO A 357 2.32 7.92 -36.84
C PRO A 357 1.80 9.36 -36.86
N ALA A 358 2.63 10.29 -36.39
CA ALA A 358 2.27 11.71 -36.35
C ALA A 358 1.79 12.19 -37.74
N SER A 359 0.61 12.82 -37.78
CA SER A 359 0.04 13.35 -39.03
C SER A 359 0.73 14.64 -39.50
N THR A 360 1.46 15.30 -38.61
CA THR A 360 2.26 16.49 -38.89
C THR A 360 3.64 16.39 -38.25
N THR A 361 4.58 17.24 -38.66
CA THR A 361 5.91 17.34 -38.03
C THR A 361 5.90 18.07 -36.68
N ALA A 362 4.80 18.72 -36.30
CA ALA A 362 4.64 19.35 -35.00
C ALA A 362 3.88 18.37 -34.09
N CYS A 363 4.48 18.02 -32.95
CA CYS A 363 3.75 17.28 -31.93
C CYS A 363 2.60 18.16 -31.43
N THR A 364 1.37 17.66 -31.51
CA THR A 364 0.23 18.37 -30.92
C THR A 364 0.12 17.95 -29.46
N TYR A 365 -0.08 18.93 -28.58
CA TYR A 365 -0.15 18.69 -27.14
C TYR A 365 -1.35 17.79 -26.83
N ALA A 366 -1.07 16.62 -26.25
CA ALA A 366 -2.07 15.58 -25.98
C ALA A 366 -3.06 16.05 -24.89
N TYR A 367 -2.59 16.90 -23.97
CA TYR A 367 -3.44 17.48 -22.92
C TYR A 367 -4.32 18.62 -23.44
N ASP A 368 -3.83 19.45 -24.37
CA ASP A 368 -4.58 20.61 -24.89
C ASP A 368 -5.72 20.19 -25.83
N ASP A 369 -5.48 19.18 -26.67
CA ASP A 369 -6.46 18.60 -27.59
C ASP A 369 -6.20 17.10 -27.73
N PRO A 370 -6.82 16.26 -26.87
CA PRO A 370 -6.64 14.81 -26.89
C PRO A 370 -7.16 14.15 -28.19
N THR A 371 -7.89 14.90 -29.01
CA THR A 371 -8.40 14.42 -30.30
C THR A 371 -7.60 14.93 -31.49
N ALA A 372 -6.52 15.68 -31.27
CA ALA A 372 -5.69 16.22 -32.34
C ALA A 372 -5.01 15.11 -33.16
N GLY A 373 -5.52 14.86 -34.37
CA GLY A 373 -5.03 13.75 -35.20
C GLY A 373 -5.54 12.37 -34.76
N TYR A 374 -6.44 12.34 -33.78
CA TYR A 374 -7.15 11.16 -33.29
C TYR A 374 -8.65 11.30 -33.55
N THR A 375 -9.38 10.20 -33.46
CA THR A 375 -10.83 10.14 -33.61
C THR A 375 -11.38 9.34 -32.45
N LEU A 376 -12.12 10.05 -31.60
CA LEU A 376 -12.79 9.49 -30.44
C LEU A 376 -13.62 8.27 -30.84
N GLY A 377 -13.41 7.17 -30.11
CA GLY A 377 -14.08 5.90 -30.36
C GLY A 377 -13.39 5.00 -31.39
N GLN A 378 -12.41 5.49 -32.15
CA GLN A 378 -11.70 4.72 -33.17
C GLN A 378 -10.26 4.42 -32.77
N ASP A 379 -9.55 5.43 -32.27
CA ASP A 379 -8.13 5.34 -31.94
C ASP A 379 -7.74 6.20 -30.73
N VAL A 380 -8.71 6.90 -30.13
CA VAL A 380 -8.63 7.48 -28.79
C VAL A 380 -9.93 7.23 -28.04
N TRP A 381 -9.86 6.95 -26.74
CA TRP A 381 -11.02 6.71 -25.88
C TRP A 381 -10.78 7.39 -24.53
N GLN A 382 -11.80 8.05 -23.99
CA GLN A 382 -11.74 8.58 -22.63
C GLN A 382 -11.67 7.44 -21.61
N MET A 383 -10.81 7.59 -20.60
CA MET A 383 -10.57 6.62 -19.54
C MET A 383 -10.91 7.22 -18.17
N PRO A 384 -11.06 6.41 -17.11
CA PRO A 384 -11.18 6.93 -15.75
C PRO A 384 -9.89 7.62 -15.29
N GLU A 385 -10.01 8.72 -14.54
CA GLU A 385 -8.87 9.55 -14.07
C GLU A 385 -7.97 8.82 -13.06
N GLU A 386 -8.50 7.93 -12.21
CA GLU A 386 -7.70 7.32 -11.13
C GLU A 386 -6.74 6.23 -11.66
N ILE A 387 -5.65 6.65 -12.29
CA ILE A 387 -4.72 5.77 -13.01
C ILE A 387 -3.92 4.87 -12.07
N ALA A 388 -3.68 5.32 -10.82
CA ALA A 388 -3.02 4.51 -9.79
C ALA A 388 -3.97 3.61 -9.00
N ASN A 389 -5.23 3.47 -9.43
CA ASN A 389 -6.19 2.56 -8.82
C ASN A 389 -6.02 1.12 -9.36
N PRO A 390 -5.87 0.10 -8.49
CA PRO A 390 -5.61 -1.26 -8.94
C PRO A 390 -6.77 -1.87 -9.73
N TYR A 391 -8.02 -1.50 -9.46
CA TYR A 391 -9.18 -1.98 -10.22
C TYR A 391 -9.26 -1.36 -11.62
N THR A 392 -8.87 -0.09 -11.77
CA THR A 392 -8.82 0.58 -13.07
C THR A 392 -7.72 -0.02 -13.95
N ILE A 393 -6.51 -0.21 -13.39
CA ILE A 393 -5.40 -0.91 -14.05
C ILE A 393 -5.79 -2.33 -14.44
N ALA A 394 -6.38 -3.10 -13.52
CA ALA A 394 -6.83 -4.46 -13.79
C ALA A 394 -7.82 -4.49 -14.95
N GLY A 395 -8.84 -3.62 -14.91
CA GLY A 395 -9.82 -3.51 -15.98
C GLY A 395 -9.20 -3.15 -17.33
N PHE A 396 -8.17 -2.29 -17.35
CA PHE A 396 -7.52 -1.86 -18.59
C PHE A 396 -6.76 -3.03 -19.18
N LEU A 397 -5.95 -3.70 -18.36
CA LEU A 397 -5.16 -4.84 -18.79
C LEU A 397 -6.02 -6.05 -19.16
N THR A 398 -7.14 -6.31 -18.48
CA THR A 398 -8.16 -7.26 -18.93
C THR A 398 -8.65 -6.89 -20.32
N GLY A 399 -8.96 -5.60 -20.53
CA GLY A 399 -9.35 -5.05 -21.81
C GLY A 399 -8.31 -5.31 -22.90
N VAL A 400 -7.04 -5.04 -22.63
CA VAL A 400 -5.92 -5.29 -23.55
C VAL A 400 -5.88 -6.76 -23.97
N LEU A 401 -6.00 -7.69 -23.02
CA LEU A 401 -5.91 -9.13 -23.30
C LEU A 401 -7.09 -9.67 -24.11
N LEU A 402 -8.27 -9.08 -23.95
CA LEU A 402 -9.49 -9.51 -24.66
C LEU A 402 -9.71 -8.76 -25.98
N ALA A 403 -9.26 -7.51 -26.08
CA ALA A 403 -9.31 -6.73 -27.30
C ALA A 403 -8.28 -7.20 -28.34
N TYR A 404 -7.15 -7.78 -27.90
CA TYR A 404 -6.07 -8.24 -28.76
C TYR A 404 -5.67 -9.70 -28.45
N PRO A 405 -6.60 -10.66 -28.59
CA PRO A 405 -6.40 -12.03 -28.09
C PRO A 405 -5.25 -12.78 -28.79
N ASN A 406 -4.93 -12.41 -30.03
CA ASN A 406 -3.90 -13.04 -30.84
C ASN A 406 -2.54 -12.32 -30.80
N ALA A 407 -2.38 -11.28 -29.96
CA ALA A 407 -1.12 -10.58 -29.81
C ALA A 407 0.00 -11.53 -29.39
N ARG A 408 1.11 -11.54 -30.12
CA ARG A 408 2.17 -12.54 -29.93
C ARG A 408 2.91 -12.36 -28.61
N GLN A 409 3.14 -11.11 -28.23
CA GLN A 409 3.67 -10.74 -26.93
C GLN A 409 2.86 -9.58 -26.37
N VAL A 410 2.68 -9.56 -25.05
CA VAL A 410 2.11 -8.42 -24.34
C VAL A 410 3.12 -8.00 -23.28
N MET A 411 3.60 -6.76 -23.40
CA MET A 411 4.63 -6.21 -22.52
C MET A 411 4.19 -4.88 -21.91
N PRO A 412 3.53 -4.89 -20.73
CA PRO A 412 3.12 -3.69 -20.06
C PRO A 412 4.31 -2.79 -19.67
N VAL A 413 4.11 -1.48 -19.80
CA VAL A 413 5.04 -0.45 -19.36
C VAL A 413 4.32 0.48 -18.40
N MET A 414 4.89 0.69 -17.23
CA MET A 414 4.34 1.61 -16.23
C MET A 414 5.30 2.79 -16.08
N VAL A 415 4.81 3.98 -16.40
CA VAL A 415 5.58 5.22 -16.45
C VAL A 415 5.04 6.18 -15.40
N GLY A 416 5.94 6.69 -14.56
CA GLY A 416 5.62 7.68 -13.53
C GLY A 416 6.65 7.65 -12.41
N HIS A 417 6.29 8.22 -11.26
CA HIS A 417 7.09 8.11 -10.05
C HIS A 417 7.08 6.70 -9.45
N GLY A 418 8.11 6.41 -8.65
CA GLY A 418 8.23 5.17 -7.88
C GLY A 418 9.06 5.39 -6.60
N SER A 419 8.66 4.75 -5.52
CA SER A 419 9.32 4.83 -4.20
C SER A 419 9.78 3.46 -3.66
N GLY A 420 9.79 2.43 -4.52
CA GLY A 420 10.10 1.05 -4.13
C GLY A 420 8.94 0.40 -3.37
N ILE A 421 9.21 -0.14 -2.17
CA ILE A 421 8.16 -0.79 -1.37
C ILE A 421 7.17 0.21 -0.77
N SER A 422 5.89 -0.15 -0.81
CA SER A 422 4.83 0.55 -0.10
C SER A 422 3.71 -0.41 0.30
N ALA A 423 3.29 -0.32 1.56
CA ALA A 423 2.28 -1.18 2.16
C ALA A 423 0.86 -0.65 1.91
N ASN A 424 -0.09 -1.57 1.74
CA ASN A 424 -1.51 -1.22 1.66
C ASN A 424 -1.98 -0.55 2.97
N GLY A 425 -2.55 0.66 2.90
CA GLY A 425 -3.14 1.32 4.06
C GLY A 425 -2.26 2.36 4.78
N LEU A 426 -1.11 2.74 4.21
CA LEU A 426 -0.39 3.94 4.66
C LEU A 426 -1.21 5.21 4.36
N ALA A 427 -1.22 6.18 5.28
CA ALA A 427 -1.85 7.48 5.04
C ALA A 427 -1.18 8.15 3.83
N GLY A 428 -1.94 8.50 2.80
CA GLY A 428 -1.37 8.91 1.52
C GLY A 428 -1.45 7.84 0.42
N GLN A 429 -1.96 6.64 0.72
CA GLN A 429 -2.23 5.60 -0.26
C GLN A 429 -3.72 5.23 -0.39
N PRO A 430 -4.23 5.14 -1.63
CA PRO A 430 -3.69 5.78 -2.81
C PRO A 430 -4.23 7.21 -2.74
N GLY A 431 -3.80 8.07 -1.81
CA GLY A 431 -4.59 9.27 -1.47
C GLY A 431 -3.91 10.22 -0.49
N GLY A 432 -2.90 10.97 -0.89
CA GLY A 432 -2.48 12.15 -0.13
C GLY A 432 -1.19 12.88 -0.49
N LYS A 433 -0.49 12.65 -1.62
CA LYS A 433 0.75 13.40 -1.89
C LYS A 433 0.91 14.09 -3.24
N LYS A 434 1.79 15.10 -3.19
CA LYS A 434 2.10 16.13 -4.19
C LYS A 434 3.62 16.25 -4.47
N ARG A 435 4.45 15.32 -3.96
CA ARG A 435 5.95 15.41 -3.98
C ARG A 435 6.68 14.07 -3.90
N GLN A 436 7.85 14.03 -4.54
CA GLN A 436 8.79 12.91 -4.64
C GLN A 436 9.41 12.45 -3.30
N ASP A 437 9.47 13.31 -2.27
CA ASP A 437 10.03 13.01 -0.93
C ASP A 437 9.06 12.25 0.00
N ASP A 438 8.06 11.58 -0.59
CA ASP A 438 7.34 10.35 -0.17
C ASP A 438 7.97 9.19 0.59
N PRO A 439 8.23 9.18 1.92
CA PRO A 439 8.45 7.90 2.58
C PRO A 439 7.27 6.92 2.40
N LEU A 440 6.03 7.40 2.20
CA LEU A 440 4.79 6.61 2.18
C LEU A 440 4.23 6.26 0.78
N ALA A 441 4.77 6.82 -0.30
CA ALA A 441 4.21 6.66 -1.64
C ALA A 441 4.69 5.38 -2.34
N GLY A 442 4.00 4.99 -3.40
CA GLY A 442 4.18 3.71 -4.10
C GLY A 442 4.70 3.88 -5.53
N LEU A 443 3.96 3.37 -6.51
CA LEU A 443 4.20 3.52 -7.95
C LEU A 443 3.08 4.37 -8.58
N LEU A 444 3.33 5.05 -9.70
CA LEU A 444 2.34 5.82 -10.46
C LEU A 444 1.68 6.91 -9.60
N PHE A 445 2.41 7.98 -9.26
CA PHE A 445 1.80 9.08 -8.51
C PHE A 445 0.82 9.83 -9.41
N ASP A 446 -0.29 10.25 -8.82
CA ASP A 446 -1.43 10.81 -9.53
C ASP A 446 -2.03 11.90 -8.63
N GLU A 447 -1.94 13.18 -8.97
CA GLU A 447 -2.29 14.27 -8.03
C GLU A 447 -3.80 14.50 -7.90
N HIS A 448 -4.57 14.22 -8.94
CA HIS A 448 -6.00 14.47 -9.00
C HIS A 448 -6.79 13.17 -9.23
N PRO A 449 -8.13 13.20 -9.05
CA PRO A 449 -8.85 14.15 -8.21
C PRO A 449 -8.50 14.01 -6.71
N ALA A 450 -7.81 12.94 -6.29
CA ALA A 450 -7.64 12.59 -4.86
C ALA A 450 -6.18 12.37 -4.39
N GLY A 451 -5.18 12.46 -5.28
CA GLY A 451 -3.76 12.34 -4.91
C GLY A 451 -3.31 10.89 -4.67
N THR A 452 -3.32 10.03 -5.67
CA THR A 452 -3.17 8.60 -5.57
C THR A 452 -1.78 8.02 -5.87
N SER A 453 -1.45 6.85 -5.31
CA SER A 453 -0.29 6.03 -5.73
C SER A 453 -0.55 4.56 -5.43
N LEU A 454 -0.02 3.68 -6.29
CA LEU A 454 -0.22 2.25 -6.25
C LEU A 454 0.75 1.58 -5.27
N SER A 455 0.23 0.90 -4.25
CA SER A 455 1.05 0.11 -3.33
C SER A 455 1.70 -1.10 -4.02
N THR A 456 2.65 -1.74 -3.35
CA THR A 456 3.27 -2.97 -3.85
C THR A 456 2.24 -4.10 -3.99
N GLN A 457 1.45 -4.38 -2.96
CA GLN A 457 0.41 -5.44 -3.01
C GLN A 457 -0.69 -5.11 -4.04
N SER A 458 -1.15 -3.86 -4.10
CA SER A 458 -2.15 -3.42 -5.08
C SER A 458 -1.66 -3.56 -6.53
N LEU A 459 -0.36 -3.36 -6.78
CA LEU A 459 0.27 -3.65 -8.07
C LEU A 459 0.21 -5.14 -8.44
N GLY A 460 0.57 -6.02 -7.51
CA GLY A 460 0.46 -7.47 -7.70
C GLY A 460 -0.98 -7.90 -7.98
N ASP A 461 -1.92 -7.38 -7.19
CA ASP A 461 -3.34 -7.63 -7.32
C ASP A 461 -3.88 -7.18 -8.67
N ALA A 462 -3.54 -5.98 -9.14
CA ALA A 462 -4.02 -5.47 -10.43
C ALA A 462 -3.61 -6.37 -11.60
N LEU A 463 -2.36 -6.86 -11.60
CA LEU A 463 -1.85 -7.77 -12.63
C LEU A 463 -2.44 -9.18 -12.54
N ARG A 464 -2.71 -9.66 -11.32
CA ARG A 464 -3.32 -10.98 -11.11
C ARG A 464 -4.79 -10.96 -11.49
N TRP A 465 -5.55 -9.97 -11.01
CA TRP A 465 -6.95 -9.76 -11.37
C TRP A 465 -7.15 -9.63 -12.87
N SER A 466 -6.27 -8.89 -13.58
CA SER A 466 -6.40 -8.75 -15.02
C SER A 466 -6.28 -10.07 -15.79
N LEU A 467 -5.37 -10.95 -15.37
CA LEU A 467 -5.20 -12.28 -15.95
C LEU A 467 -6.35 -13.21 -15.55
N ASP A 468 -6.80 -13.16 -14.29
CA ASP A 468 -7.93 -13.94 -13.79
C ASP A 468 -9.23 -13.61 -14.55
N ASP A 469 -9.55 -12.32 -14.68
CA ASP A 469 -10.74 -11.83 -15.37
C ASP A 469 -10.69 -12.13 -16.87
N ALA A 470 -9.53 -11.92 -17.50
CA ALA A 470 -9.35 -12.26 -18.91
C ALA A 470 -9.52 -13.76 -19.16
N ARG A 471 -9.00 -14.62 -18.28
CA ARG A 471 -9.18 -16.09 -18.37
C ARG A 471 -10.62 -16.50 -18.15
N ALA A 472 -11.31 -15.90 -17.17
CA ALA A 472 -12.73 -16.13 -16.95
C ALA A 472 -13.57 -15.74 -18.18
N ALA A 473 -13.11 -14.73 -18.94
CA ALA A 473 -13.70 -14.30 -20.21
C ALA A 473 -13.21 -15.07 -21.45
N GLY A 474 -12.34 -16.08 -21.29
CA GLY A 474 -11.91 -16.98 -22.37
C GLY A 474 -10.54 -16.70 -22.98
N SER A 475 -9.73 -15.82 -22.41
CA SER A 475 -8.32 -15.66 -22.80
C SER A 475 -7.49 -16.88 -22.40
N GLU A 476 -6.57 -17.30 -23.26
CA GLU A 476 -5.61 -18.37 -22.97
C GLU A 476 -4.30 -17.85 -22.34
N ARG A 477 -4.17 -16.53 -22.11
CA ARG A 477 -2.93 -15.96 -21.60
C ARG A 477 -2.78 -16.19 -20.11
N GLU A 478 -1.67 -16.82 -19.72
CA GLU A 478 -1.33 -17.06 -18.31
C GLU A 478 -0.47 -15.96 -17.69
N ARG A 479 0.39 -15.31 -18.50
CA ARG A 479 1.35 -14.29 -18.05
C ARG A 479 1.63 -13.24 -19.13
N TYR A 480 2.07 -12.06 -18.69
CA TYR A 480 2.72 -11.07 -19.55
C TYR A 480 4.15 -11.50 -19.86
N ASN A 481 4.61 -11.27 -21.09
CA ASN A 481 5.90 -11.78 -21.56
C ASN A 481 7.10 -10.96 -21.05
N GLY A 482 6.83 -9.71 -20.67
CA GLY A 482 7.81 -8.78 -20.15
C GLY A 482 7.10 -7.60 -19.52
N MET A 483 7.79 -6.86 -18.67
CA MET A 483 7.31 -5.63 -18.08
C MET A 483 8.47 -4.65 -17.92
N PHE A 484 8.20 -3.36 -18.09
CA PHE A 484 9.16 -2.31 -17.77
C PHE A 484 8.55 -1.35 -16.75
N PHE A 485 9.17 -1.28 -15.57
CA PHE A 485 8.95 -0.17 -14.64
C PHE A 485 9.84 0.99 -15.05
N ASP A 486 9.24 1.95 -15.74
CA ASP A 486 9.88 3.23 -16.05
C ASP A 486 9.67 4.22 -14.89
N ALA A 487 10.10 3.79 -13.70
CA ALA A 487 9.94 4.48 -12.43
C ALA A 487 11.13 4.24 -11.50
N CYS A 488 11.33 5.12 -10.52
CA CYS A 488 12.42 5.06 -9.54
C CYS A 488 12.26 3.87 -8.58
N LEU A 489 13.39 3.31 -8.13
CA LEU A 489 13.45 2.35 -7.00
C LEU A 489 12.64 1.05 -7.18
N MET A 490 12.10 0.74 -8.36
CA MET A 490 11.24 -0.43 -8.56
C MET A 490 12.00 -1.76 -8.73
N GLY A 491 13.33 -1.71 -8.85
CA GLY A 491 14.21 -2.88 -8.94
C GLY A 491 14.51 -3.52 -7.58
N MET A 492 13.46 -3.80 -6.80
CA MET A 492 13.55 -4.46 -5.49
C MET A 492 13.06 -5.91 -5.56
N VAL A 493 13.58 -6.77 -4.68
CA VAL A 493 13.14 -8.16 -4.51
C VAL A 493 11.66 -8.22 -4.13
N GLU A 494 11.22 -7.36 -3.22
CA GLU A 494 9.84 -7.28 -2.73
C GLU A 494 8.86 -7.00 -3.87
N VAL A 495 9.14 -5.97 -4.68
CA VAL A 495 8.32 -5.59 -5.84
C VAL A 495 8.33 -6.70 -6.89
N ALA A 496 9.51 -7.23 -7.20
CA ALA A 496 9.65 -8.27 -8.21
C ALA A 496 8.91 -9.57 -7.78
N TYR A 497 8.97 -9.93 -6.49
CA TYR A 497 8.29 -11.09 -5.95
C TYR A 497 6.77 -10.94 -6.03
N GLU A 498 6.26 -9.75 -5.74
CA GLU A 498 4.83 -9.46 -5.78
C GLU A 498 4.22 -9.69 -7.18
N VAL A 499 4.93 -9.29 -8.24
CA VAL A 499 4.47 -9.45 -9.63
C VAL A 499 4.88 -10.77 -10.27
N ARG A 500 5.64 -11.62 -9.55
CA ARG A 500 6.32 -12.78 -10.12
C ARG A 500 5.37 -13.71 -10.85
N ASN A 501 4.18 -13.97 -10.33
CA ASN A 501 3.26 -14.93 -10.92
C ASN A 501 2.60 -14.45 -12.22
N SER A 502 2.58 -13.14 -12.46
CA SER A 502 1.88 -12.52 -13.58
C SER A 502 2.79 -12.18 -14.76
N VAL A 503 4.11 -12.10 -14.56
CA VAL A 503 5.06 -11.59 -15.56
C VAL A 503 6.27 -12.53 -15.72
N ASP A 504 6.75 -12.72 -16.95
CA ASP A 504 7.94 -13.52 -17.25
C ASP A 504 9.26 -12.79 -16.98
N LEU A 505 9.40 -11.56 -17.46
CA LEU A 505 10.64 -10.78 -17.39
C LEU A 505 10.35 -9.37 -16.88
N LEU A 506 11.23 -8.84 -16.03
CA LEU A 506 11.12 -7.48 -15.52
C LEU A 506 12.35 -6.66 -15.86
N LEU A 507 12.15 -5.50 -16.49
CA LEU A 507 13.14 -4.44 -16.61
C LEU A 507 12.84 -3.35 -15.57
N SER A 508 13.84 -2.95 -14.79
CA SER A 508 13.66 -1.94 -13.73
C SER A 508 15.01 -1.33 -13.30
N SER A 509 14.94 -0.29 -12.46
CA SER A 509 16.08 0.36 -11.81
C SER A 509 15.97 0.22 -10.29
N SER A 510 17.08 -0.10 -9.61
CA SER A 510 17.12 -0.17 -8.13
C SER A 510 17.37 1.18 -7.47
N SER A 511 17.76 2.19 -8.25
CA SER A 511 18.04 3.56 -7.80
C SER A 511 16.92 4.51 -8.20
N VAL A 512 16.91 5.70 -7.59
CA VAL A 512 16.34 6.88 -8.26
C VAL A 512 16.96 6.98 -9.64
N LYS A 513 16.09 7.07 -10.65
CA LYS A 513 16.46 7.18 -12.05
C LYS A 513 15.76 8.40 -12.63
N TRP A 514 16.34 9.00 -13.65
CA TRP A 514 15.60 9.94 -14.48
C TRP A 514 15.40 9.28 -15.83
N ALA A 515 14.14 9.15 -16.21
CA ALA A 515 13.78 8.43 -17.40
C ALA A 515 14.30 9.18 -18.62
N THR A 516 14.93 8.46 -19.54
CA THR A 516 15.32 9.07 -20.82
C THR A 516 14.14 9.24 -21.74
N PHE A 517 13.04 8.50 -21.51
CA PHE A 517 11.82 8.41 -22.30
C PHE A 517 12.06 8.18 -23.80
N ARG A 518 13.17 7.51 -24.18
CA ARG A 518 13.54 7.25 -25.59
C ARG A 518 12.71 6.14 -26.23
N TYR A 519 11.39 6.19 -26.09
CA TYR A 519 10.49 5.18 -26.67
C TYR A 519 10.52 5.17 -28.21
N ASP A 520 10.94 6.27 -28.84
CA ASP A 520 11.29 6.32 -30.27
C ASP A 520 12.36 5.27 -30.62
N GLN A 521 13.37 5.13 -29.77
CA GLN A 521 14.45 4.15 -29.94
C GLN A 521 14.06 2.76 -29.45
N HIS A 522 13.41 2.66 -28.29
CA HIS A 522 13.01 1.36 -27.72
C HIS A 522 12.08 0.59 -28.64
N ILE A 523 11.03 1.26 -29.13
CA ILE A 523 10.10 0.66 -30.06
C ILE A 523 10.78 0.47 -31.43
N GLY A 524 11.63 1.41 -31.86
CA GLY A 524 12.43 1.27 -33.08
C GLY A 524 13.40 0.08 -33.08
N ALA A 525 13.83 -0.39 -31.91
CA ALA A 525 14.70 -1.56 -31.76
C ALA A 525 13.97 -2.90 -31.96
N ILE A 526 12.64 -2.89 -32.09
CA ILE A 526 11.84 -4.07 -32.42
C ILE A 526 11.83 -4.23 -33.94
N THR A 527 12.62 -5.18 -34.44
CA THR A 527 12.85 -5.37 -35.89
C THR A 527 12.06 -6.53 -36.48
N SER A 528 11.28 -7.24 -35.66
CA SER A 528 10.40 -8.32 -36.05
C SER A 528 9.36 -8.59 -34.95
N ASP A 529 8.13 -8.92 -35.34
CA ASP A 529 7.09 -9.41 -34.42
C ASP A 529 7.47 -10.75 -33.75
N GLN A 530 8.43 -11.50 -34.30
CA GLN A 530 8.94 -12.76 -33.74
C GLN A 530 10.03 -12.54 -32.69
N GLN A 531 10.54 -11.32 -32.51
CA GLN A 531 11.60 -11.01 -31.56
C GLN A 531 11.18 -11.41 -30.15
N SER A 532 12.06 -12.05 -29.37
CA SER A 532 11.71 -12.50 -28.02
C SER A 532 11.65 -11.34 -27.04
N ALA A 533 10.75 -11.40 -26.04
CA ALA A 533 10.66 -10.39 -24.99
C ALA A 533 12.01 -10.12 -24.31
N ARG A 534 12.81 -11.18 -24.07
CA ARG A 534 14.17 -11.03 -23.55
C ARG A 534 15.06 -10.18 -24.45
N ALA A 535 15.04 -10.42 -25.76
CA ALA A 535 15.84 -9.65 -26.70
C ALA A 535 15.38 -8.18 -26.78
N ILE A 536 14.06 -7.96 -26.74
CA ILE A 536 13.47 -6.61 -26.73
C ILE A 536 13.88 -5.84 -25.48
N LEU A 537 13.61 -6.37 -24.29
CA LEU A 537 13.95 -5.69 -23.03
C LEU A 537 15.46 -5.53 -22.83
N THR A 538 16.26 -6.47 -23.36
CA THR A 538 17.72 -6.32 -23.38
C THR A 538 18.16 -5.14 -24.26
N ALA A 539 17.52 -4.94 -25.41
CA ALA A 539 17.81 -3.81 -26.29
C ALA A 539 17.35 -2.48 -25.68
N TRP A 540 16.23 -2.47 -24.97
CA TRP A 540 15.73 -1.28 -24.26
C TRP A 540 16.69 -0.86 -23.14
N LEU A 541 17.12 -1.83 -22.32
CA LEU A 541 18.16 -1.60 -21.30
C LEU A 541 19.43 -1.02 -21.93
N ASP A 542 19.88 -1.56 -23.06
CA ASP A 542 21.07 -1.04 -23.75
C ASP A 542 20.87 0.35 -24.36
N GLY A 543 19.67 0.66 -24.84
CA GLY A 543 19.29 1.97 -25.34
C GLY A 543 19.32 3.04 -24.24
N GLU A 544 18.71 2.74 -23.08
CA GLU A 544 18.75 3.62 -21.90
C GLU A 544 20.20 3.94 -21.51
N ILE A 545 21.04 2.92 -21.44
CA ILE A 545 22.45 3.10 -21.08
C ILE A 545 23.22 3.91 -22.12
N ALA A 546 22.99 3.65 -23.41
CA ALA A 546 23.67 4.37 -24.47
C ALA A 546 23.35 5.87 -24.43
N GLU A 547 22.11 6.23 -24.07
CA GLU A 547 21.69 7.62 -23.88
C GLU A 547 22.32 8.22 -22.62
N LEU A 548 22.21 7.55 -21.48
CA LEU A 548 22.69 8.06 -20.19
C LEU A 548 24.21 8.15 -20.09
N ALA A 549 24.92 7.19 -20.69
CA ALA A 549 26.39 7.17 -20.72
C ALA A 549 27.00 8.27 -21.61
N ALA A 550 26.18 9.05 -22.34
CA ALA A 550 26.65 10.22 -23.07
C ALA A 550 27.23 11.30 -22.13
N ASP A 551 26.75 11.39 -20.88
CA ASP A 551 27.43 12.11 -19.81
C ASP A 551 28.08 11.09 -18.85
N SER A 552 29.41 11.04 -18.86
CA SER A 552 30.17 10.11 -18.01
C SER A 552 30.05 10.39 -16.50
N ARG A 553 29.38 11.48 -16.12
CA ARG A 553 29.08 11.80 -14.71
C ARG A 553 27.69 11.34 -14.32
N TYR A 554 26.83 10.90 -15.23
CA TYR A 554 25.45 10.62 -14.87
C TYR A 554 25.32 9.23 -14.21
N PRO A 555 24.77 9.13 -12.98
CA PRO A 555 24.60 7.84 -12.34
C PRO A 555 23.35 7.12 -12.85
N TYR A 556 23.42 5.80 -13.02
CA TYR A 556 22.26 4.99 -13.39
C TYR A 556 22.40 3.56 -12.90
N THR A 557 21.26 2.86 -12.79
CA THR A 557 21.19 1.41 -12.57
C THR A 557 20.06 0.82 -13.40
N TYR A 558 20.29 -0.30 -14.06
CA TYR A 558 19.27 -1.04 -14.81
C TYR A 558 19.53 -2.53 -14.74
N ALA A 559 18.47 -3.30 -14.51
CA ALA A 559 18.54 -4.75 -14.49
C ALA A 559 17.37 -5.38 -15.25
N LEU A 560 17.67 -6.48 -15.94
CA LEU A 560 16.69 -7.38 -16.54
C LEU A 560 16.64 -8.66 -15.71
N ILE A 561 15.47 -8.98 -15.17
CA ILE A 561 15.24 -10.02 -14.16
C ILE A 561 14.33 -11.11 -14.76
N ASP A 562 14.69 -12.38 -14.54
CA ASP A 562 13.82 -13.52 -14.81
C ASP A 562 12.94 -13.82 -13.59
N LEU A 563 11.67 -13.44 -13.68
CA LEU A 563 10.74 -13.57 -12.55
C LEU A 563 10.39 -15.02 -12.24
N ARG A 564 10.67 -15.98 -13.15
CA ARG A 564 10.50 -17.41 -12.88
C ARG A 564 11.53 -17.97 -11.90
N GLN A 565 12.62 -17.23 -11.65
CA GLN A 565 13.65 -17.63 -10.67
C GLN A 565 13.35 -17.12 -9.26
N LEU A 566 12.32 -16.28 -9.06
CA LEU A 566 12.12 -15.63 -7.77
C LEU A 566 11.75 -16.56 -6.62
N ASP A 567 11.12 -17.70 -6.88
CA ASP A 567 10.92 -18.71 -5.83
C ASP A 567 12.23 -19.39 -5.41
N ASN A 568 13.19 -19.54 -6.35
CA ASN A 568 14.53 -20.03 -6.03
C ASN A 568 15.32 -18.97 -5.26
N LEU A 569 15.18 -17.69 -5.65
CA LEU A 569 15.80 -16.56 -4.95
C LEU A 569 15.27 -16.44 -3.52
N ARG A 570 13.94 -16.51 -3.31
CA ARG A 570 13.34 -16.53 -1.96
C ARG A 570 13.89 -17.69 -1.14
N GLN A 571 13.91 -18.92 -1.68
CA GLN A 571 14.45 -20.08 -0.94
C GLN A 571 15.90 -19.90 -0.51
N ALA A 572 16.74 -19.29 -1.35
CA ALA A 572 18.13 -18.99 -1.00
C ALA A 572 18.23 -17.85 0.03
N LEU A 573 17.34 -16.86 -0.05
CA LEU A 573 17.22 -15.79 0.92
C LEU A 573 16.77 -16.32 2.29
N ASP A 574 15.81 -17.25 2.34
CA ASP A 574 15.36 -17.90 3.57
C ASP A 574 16.48 -18.72 4.21
N ALA A 575 17.24 -19.46 3.41
CA ALA A 575 18.40 -20.20 3.92
C ALA A 575 19.46 -19.28 4.53
N LEU A 576 19.63 -18.07 3.97
CA LEU A 576 20.50 -17.04 4.55
C LEU A 576 19.88 -16.47 5.83
N ALA A 577 18.60 -16.11 5.83
CA ALA A 577 17.88 -15.59 6.98
C ALA A 577 17.94 -16.56 8.18
N GLU A 578 17.70 -17.85 7.94
CA GLU A 578 17.82 -18.91 8.93
C GLU A 578 19.24 -19.03 9.49
N ALA A 579 20.26 -19.00 8.62
CA ALA A 579 21.65 -19.05 9.06
C ALA A 579 22.05 -17.82 9.89
N LEU A 580 21.53 -16.64 9.55
CA LEU A 580 21.75 -15.41 10.31
C LEU A 580 21.07 -15.45 11.67
N ARG A 581 19.82 -15.93 11.76
CA ARG A 581 19.14 -16.14 13.05
C ARG A 581 19.91 -17.10 13.95
N GLY A 582 20.50 -18.15 13.38
CA GLY A 582 21.29 -19.14 14.13
C GLY A 582 22.59 -18.62 14.75
N VAL A 583 23.04 -17.41 14.40
CA VAL A 583 24.23 -16.77 14.99
C VAL A 583 23.91 -15.52 15.82
N LEU A 584 22.62 -15.22 16.00
CA LEU A 584 22.15 -14.16 16.89
C LEU A 584 21.96 -14.69 18.33
N PRO A 585 22.23 -13.86 19.35
CA PRO A 585 22.67 -12.46 19.26
C PRO A 585 24.19 -12.28 19.11
N GLU A 586 25.00 -13.34 19.22
CA GLU A 586 26.47 -13.24 19.35
C GLU A 586 27.15 -12.51 18.17
N GLN A 587 26.63 -12.66 16.95
CA GLN A 587 27.20 -12.09 15.74
C GLN A 587 26.49 -10.83 15.23
N GLN A 588 25.60 -10.23 16.03
CA GLN A 588 24.84 -9.03 15.62
C GLN A 588 25.76 -7.87 15.17
N ALA A 589 26.84 -7.61 15.90
CA ALA A 589 27.80 -6.56 15.54
C ALA A 589 28.56 -6.84 14.22
N ALA A 590 28.81 -8.11 13.89
CA ALA A 590 29.42 -8.51 12.63
C ALA A 590 28.44 -8.35 11.46
N ILE A 591 27.15 -8.65 11.68
CA ILE A 591 26.07 -8.39 10.71
C ILE A 591 25.91 -6.89 10.47
N GLU A 592 25.88 -6.06 11.52
CA GLU A 592 25.83 -4.60 11.40
C GLU A 592 27.06 -4.06 10.65
N SER A 593 28.25 -4.61 10.93
CA SER A 593 29.49 -4.23 10.23
C SER A 593 29.45 -4.60 8.75
N ALA A 594 28.87 -5.75 8.41
CA ALA A 594 28.64 -6.14 7.03
C ALA A 594 27.67 -5.17 6.34
N ALA A 595 26.54 -4.85 6.98
CA ALA A 595 25.55 -3.91 6.45
C ALA A 595 26.13 -2.51 6.20
N LYS A 596 27.14 -2.08 6.96
CA LYS A 596 27.85 -0.80 6.74
C LYS A 596 28.78 -0.77 5.52
N GLN A 597 29.02 -1.91 4.87
CA GLN A 597 29.97 -2.07 3.76
C GLN A 597 29.28 -2.30 2.41
N ILE A 598 27.95 -2.24 2.35
CA ILE A 598 27.17 -2.58 1.15
C ILE A 598 26.86 -1.34 0.31
N ASP A 599 26.52 -1.58 -0.95
CA ASP A 599 26.02 -0.56 -1.86
C ASP A 599 24.51 -0.34 -1.61
N CYS A 600 24.12 0.90 -1.31
CA CYS A 600 22.73 1.31 -1.11
C CYS A 600 22.26 2.34 -2.14
N PHE A 601 20.97 2.64 -2.12
CA PHE A 601 20.31 3.58 -3.01
C PHE A 601 19.58 4.64 -2.20
N ASP A 602 19.61 5.88 -2.68
CA ASP A 602 18.90 7.02 -2.07
C ASP A 602 17.39 6.75 -2.09
N ASN A 603 16.86 6.23 -0.98
CA ASN A 603 15.44 5.83 -0.86
C ASN A 603 14.60 6.84 -0.06
N ASN A 604 15.24 7.87 0.49
CA ASN A 604 14.61 8.97 1.19
C ASN A 604 14.55 10.26 0.33
N SER A 605 15.15 10.25 -0.87
CA SER A 605 15.20 11.36 -1.84
C SER A 605 15.92 12.62 -1.31
N ASP A 606 16.88 12.47 -0.40
CA ASP A 606 17.68 13.58 0.11
C ASP A 606 18.90 13.91 -0.78
N GLY A 607 19.13 13.10 -1.82
CA GLY A 607 20.21 13.24 -2.78
C GLY A 607 21.51 12.55 -2.34
N GLN A 608 21.59 12.03 -1.11
CA GLN A 608 22.76 11.38 -0.55
C GLN A 608 22.51 9.90 -0.35
N ILE A 609 23.55 9.10 -0.63
CA ILE A 609 23.55 7.68 -0.27
C ILE A 609 24.32 7.55 1.03
N GLN A 610 23.59 7.32 2.12
CA GLN A 610 24.11 7.21 3.48
C GLN A 610 23.76 5.84 4.06
N VAL A 611 24.78 5.00 4.22
CA VAL A 611 24.59 3.68 4.83
C VAL A 611 24.16 3.83 6.30
N GLY A 612 23.05 3.19 6.66
CA GLY A 612 22.41 3.38 7.97
C GLY A 612 21.42 4.54 8.04
N VAL A 613 21.12 5.17 6.90
CA VAL A 613 19.94 6.02 6.71
C VAL A 613 19.12 5.44 5.56
N ASP A 614 19.78 5.16 4.44
CA ASP A 614 19.17 4.42 3.33
C ASP A 614 19.09 2.94 3.64
N THR A 615 17.89 2.38 3.47
CA THR A 615 17.58 0.99 3.80
C THR A 615 17.31 0.13 2.57
N TYR A 616 17.33 0.70 1.37
CA TYR A 616 17.27 -0.08 0.13
C TYR A 616 18.69 -0.34 -0.36
N CYS A 617 19.15 -1.57 -0.23
CA CYS A 617 20.53 -1.91 -0.56
C CYS A 617 20.63 -3.14 -1.46
N ASP A 618 21.71 -3.22 -2.22
CA ASP A 618 21.92 -4.26 -3.21
C ASP A 618 22.11 -5.63 -2.55
N LEU A 619 21.28 -6.60 -2.94
CA LEU A 619 21.25 -7.93 -2.34
C LEU A 619 22.56 -8.71 -2.58
N ALA A 620 23.20 -8.51 -3.73
CA ALA A 620 24.48 -9.17 -4.02
C ALA A 620 25.61 -8.55 -3.19
N SER A 621 25.58 -7.24 -2.97
CA SER A 621 26.51 -6.53 -2.09
C SER A 621 26.36 -6.98 -0.64
N LEU A 622 25.12 -7.10 -0.15
CA LEU A 622 24.82 -7.65 1.18
C LEU A 622 25.36 -9.08 1.34
N SER A 623 25.03 -9.98 0.42
CA SER A 623 25.48 -11.38 0.52
C SER A 623 27.00 -11.52 0.47
N ARG A 624 27.72 -10.71 -0.32
CA ARG A 624 29.19 -10.68 -0.29
C ARG A 624 29.75 -10.16 1.02
N ALA A 625 29.18 -9.07 1.56
CA ALA A 625 29.62 -8.48 2.81
C ALA A 625 29.41 -9.46 3.99
N LEU A 626 28.27 -10.15 4.04
CA LEU A 626 27.99 -11.16 5.05
C LEU A 626 28.96 -12.36 4.94
N ALA A 627 29.19 -12.88 3.74
CA ALA A 627 30.15 -13.97 3.53
C ALA A 627 31.59 -13.61 3.94
N THR A 628 31.96 -12.34 3.87
CA THR A 628 33.29 -11.84 4.22
C THR A 628 33.43 -11.56 5.71
N ASN A 629 32.45 -10.90 6.32
CA ASN A 629 32.51 -10.50 7.74
C ASN A 629 32.17 -11.64 8.70
N LEU A 630 31.51 -12.70 8.21
CA LEU A 630 31.13 -13.90 8.97
C LEU A 630 31.79 -15.15 8.37
N ASP A 631 33.04 -15.03 7.91
CA ASP A 631 33.78 -16.11 7.24
C ASP A 631 34.04 -17.33 8.15
N ASP A 632 34.09 -17.08 9.46
CA ASP A 632 34.19 -18.06 10.54
C ASP A 632 32.86 -18.74 10.90
N GLN A 633 31.73 -18.30 10.31
CA GLN A 633 30.41 -18.91 10.41
C GLN A 633 30.08 -19.66 9.10
N PRO A 634 30.39 -20.97 8.97
CA PRO A 634 30.26 -21.68 7.71
C PRO A 634 28.83 -21.68 7.16
N ALA A 635 27.82 -21.78 8.03
CA ALA A 635 26.42 -21.77 7.62
C ALA A 635 26.03 -20.46 6.94
N VAL A 636 26.40 -19.31 7.54
CA VAL A 636 26.13 -17.99 6.97
C VAL A 636 26.90 -17.80 5.67
N ARG A 637 28.21 -18.10 5.66
CA ARG A 637 29.05 -17.96 4.47
C ARG A 637 28.52 -18.80 3.30
N ASP A 638 28.21 -20.07 3.54
CA ASP A 638 27.77 -20.98 2.49
C ASP A 638 26.38 -20.60 1.96
N ALA A 639 25.45 -20.18 2.84
CA ALA A 639 24.13 -19.66 2.43
C ALA A 639 24.26 -18.36 1.63
N ALA A 640 25.12 -17.44 2.05
CA ALA A 640 25.38 -16.20 1.34
C ALA A 640 26.01 -16.43 -0.05
N MET A 641 26.92 -17.41 -0.18
CA MET A 641 27.49 -17.80 -1.48
C MET A 641 26.45 -18.49 -2.39
N ALA A 642 25.55 -19.30 -1.82
CA ALA A 642 24.45 -19.90 -2.55
C ALA A 642 23.50 -18.82 -3.08
N LEU A 643 23.15 -17.83 -2.26
CA LEU A 643 22.33 -16.69 -2.66
C LEU A 643 22.97 -15.90 -3.82
N GLN A 644 24.28 -15.63 -3.76
CA GLN A 644 25.00 -14.96 -4.87
C GLN A 644 24.89 -15.73 -6.20
N THR A 645 24.89 -17.06 -6.15
CA THR A 645 24.72 -17.91 -7.33
C THR A 645 23.31 -17.76 -7.90
N VAL A 646 22.29 -17.83 -7.04
CA VAL A 646 20.89 -17.68 -7.47
C VAL A 646 20.58 -16.28 -7.99
N ILE A 647 21.17 -15.23 -7.41
CA ILE A 647 21.06 -13.86 -7.94
C ILE A 647 21.62 -13.80 -9.37
N SER A 648 22.76 -14.44 -9.62
CA SER A 648 23.39 -14.47 -10.96
C SER A 648 22.54 -15.21 -12.00
N ASP A 649 21.77 -16.22 -11.58
CA ASP A 649 20.82 -16.94 -12.44
C ASP A 649 19.52 -16.13 -12.66
N THR A 650 19.12 -15.34 -11.67
CA THR A 650 17.89 -14.52 -11.66
C THR A 650 18.07 -13.23 -12.48
N VAL A 651 19.19 -12.53 -12.30
CA VAL A 651 19.48 -11.26 -12.97
C VAL A 651 20.20 -11.54 -14.29
N LEU A 652 19.42 -11.51 -15.37
CA LEU A 652 19.85 -11.85 -16.72
C LEU A 652 20.84 -10.83 -17.30
N ARG A 653 20.74 -9.58 -16.85
CA ARG A 653 21.63 -8.49 -17.22
C ARG A 653 21.55 -7.39 -16.18
N GLU A 654 22.70 -6.87 -15.77
CA GLU A 654 22.85 -5.75 -14.85
C GLU A 654 23.82 -4.74 -15.46
N ARG A 655 23.50 -3.46 -15.32
CA ARG A 655 24.33 -2.33 -15.74
C ARG A 655 24.15 -1.15 -14.80
N HIS A 656 25.26 -0.55 -14.40
CA HIS A 656 25.27 0.67 -13.61
C HIS A 656 26.46 1.56 -13.93
N GLN A 657 26.38 2.80 -13.49
CA GLN A 657 27.46 3.77 -13.49
C GLN A 657 27.38 4.64 -12.24
N SER A 658 28.49 4.77 -11.52
CA SER A 658 28.65 5.76 -10.45
C SER A 658 28.79 7.16 -11.04
N GLY A 659 28.33 8.19 -10.32
CA GLY A 659 28.25 9.52 -10.88
C GLY A 659 27.75 10.59 -9.92
N GLN A 660 27.43 11.76 -10.47
CA GLN A 660 26.81 12.88 -9.79
C GLN A 660 25.39 13.05 -10.33
N PRO A 661 24.35 12.85 -9.51
CA PRO A 661 22.97 13.11 -9.91
C PRO A 661 22.85 14.57 -10.39
N TRP A 662 22.20 14.83 -11.53
CA TRP A 662 22.12 16.19 -12.07
C TRP A 662 21.34 17.15 -11.16
N LEU A 663 20.37 16.61 -10.40
CA LEU A 663 19.59 17.35 -9.39
C LEU A 663 20.43 17.70 -8.15
N TYR A 664 21.44 16.88 -7.83
CA TYR A 664 22.36 17.09 -6.70
C TYR A 664 23.83 17.06 -7.18
N PRO A 665 24.25 18.04 -8.00
CA PRO A 665 25.54 18.00 -8.71
C PRO A 665 26.76 18.03 -7.77
N ASP A 666 26.57 18.42 -6.51
CA ASP A 666 27.61 18.45 -5.48
C ASP A 666 27.74 17.13 -4.72
N VAL A 667 26.85 16.16 -4.95
CA VAL A 667 26.86 14.83 -4.35
C VAL A 667 27.39 13.81 -5.37
N SER A 668 28.02 12.74 -4.87
CA SER A 668 28.50 11.64 -5.70
C SER A 668 27.91 10.33 -5.20
N TRP A 669 27.20 9.63 -6.09
CA TRP A 669 26.75 8.27 -5.88
C TRP A 669 27.82 7.31 -6.37
N ASN A 670 28.30 6.46 -5.46
CA ASN A 670 29.42 5.56 -5.71
C ASN A 670 29.01 4.13 -5.38
N TRP A 671 28.82 3.33 -6.42
CA TRP A 671 28.57 1.89 -6.33
C TRP A 671 29.81 1.12 -6.73
N GLN A 672 30.12 0.05 -6.00
CA GLN A 672 31.29 -0.78 -6.27
C GLN A 672 30.95 -1.95 -7.18
N GLN A 673 29.93 -2.74 -6.81
CA GLN A 673 29.54 -3.92 -7.56
C GLN A 673 28.07 -4.23 -7.30
N LEU A 674 27.19 -3.79 -8.19
CA LEU A 674 25.77 -4.12 -8.05
C LEU A 674 25.44 -5.52 -8.60
N GLY A 675 24.42 -6.15 -8.02
CA GLY A 675 23.79 -7.38 -8.47
C GLY A 675 22.50 -7.15 -9.25
N GLY A 676 21.93 -5.95 -9.21
CA GLY A 676 20.77 -5.54 -10.02
C GLY A 676 19.40 -5.75 -9.36
N LEU A 677 19.38 -6.18 -8.10
CA LEU A 677 18.19 -6.23 -7.25
C LEU A 677 18.54 -5.68 -5.87
N SER A 678 17.76 -4.71 -5.42
CA SER A 678 17.82 -4.23 -4.03
C SER A 678 16.85 -5.01 -3.14
N ILE A 679 17.06 -4.91 -1.84
CA ILE A 679 16.22 -5.49 -0.79
C ILE A 679 16.13 -4.49 0.38
N TYR A 680 15.04 -4.52 1.12
CA TYR A 680 14.89 -3.77 2.35
C TYR A 680 15.79 -4.33 3.46
N THR A 681 16.69 -3.49 3.97
CA THR A 681 17.82 -3.87 4.85
C THR A 681 18.02 -2.87 6.00
N PRO A 682 17.06 -2.74 6.93
CA PRO A 682 17.19 -1.87 8.10
C PRO A 682 18.13 -2.50 9.15
N LEU A 683 19.39 -2.76 8.79
CA LEU A 683 20.35 -3.47 9.66
C LEU A 683 21.36 -2.53 10.31
N ALA A 684 21.74 -1.45 9.62
CA ALA A 684 22.64 -0.43 10.17
C ALA A 684 21.89 0.62 11.02
N ALA A 685 20.62 0.89 10.69
CA ALA A 685 19.67 1.61 11.52
C ALA A 685 18.27 1.09 11.21
N ASP A 686 17.40 1.11 12.22
CA ASP A 686 16.00 0.74 12.06
C ASP A 686 15.21 1.89 11.41
N ASP A 687 14.12 1.56 10.73
CA ASP A 687 13.19 2.56 10.21
C ASP A 687 11.73 2.12 10.34
N TRP A 688 10.83 3.08 10.21
CA TRP A 688 9.41 2.90 10.43
C TRP A 688 8.74 1.94 9.42
N LYS A 689 9.35 1.69 8.25
CA LYS A 689 8.82 0.75 7.25
C LYS A 689 8.87 -0.68 7.76
N ARG A 690 9.75 -1.01 8.73
CA ARG A 690 9.83 -2.34 9.35
C ARG A 690 8.50 -2.74 9.98
N ARG A 691 7.71 -1.78 10.48
CA ARG A 691 6.36 -2.01 11.03
C ARG A 691 5.40 -2.65 10.02
N PHE A 692 5.62 -2.41 8.73
CA PHE A 692 4.78 -2.90 7.65
C PHE A 692 5.44 -4.03 6.86
N TYR A 693 6.70 -4.39 7.17
CA TYR A 693 7.39 -5.49 6.51
C TYR A 693 6.93 -6.84 7.08
N THR A 694 5.66 -7.17 6.87
CA THR A 694 5.00 -8.38 7.36
C THR A 694 4.25 -9.10 6.24
N GLY A 695 3.83 -10.33 6.49
CA GLY A 695 3.05 -11.12 5.53
C GLY A 695 1.69 -10.53 5.15
N ASP A 696 1.15 -9.59 5.91
CA ASP A 696 -0.10 -8.93 5.57
C ASP A 696 0.05 -7.96 4.38
N TYR A 697 1.26 -7.38 4.22
CA TYR A 697 1.52 -6.32 3.25
C TYR A 697 2.42 -6.75 2.09
N PHE A 698 3.28 -7.76 2.28
CA PHE A 698 4.24 -8.19 1.26
C PHE A 698 4.28 -9.72 1.13
N GLN A 699 4.09 -10.25 -0.08
CA GLN A 699 4.12 -11.70 -0.29
C GLN A 699 5.47 -12.34 0.02
N ILE A 700 6.58 -11.62 -0.19
CA ILE A 700 7.92 -12.16 0.12
C ILE A 700 8.10 -12.40 1.63
N ALA A 701 7.45 -11.59 2.47
CA ALA A 701 7.40 -11.80 3.92
C ALA A 701 6.43 -12.94 4.26
N ALA A 702 5.23 -12.95 3.66
CA ALA A 702 4.24 -14.00 3.88
C ALA A 702 4.75 -15.41 3.55
N ASP A 703 5.49 -15.51 2.44
CA ASP A 703 6.02 -16.77 1.94
C ASP A 703 7.41 -17.08 2.51
N GLY A 704 8.17 -16.09 2.98
CA GLY A 704 9.61 -16.18 3.27
C GLY A 704 9.98 -16.10 4.76
N GLN A 705 11.25 -15.79 5.03
CA GLN A 705 11.79 -15.68 6.40
C GLN A 705 12.67 -14.45 6.62
N TRP A 706 12.67 -13.48 5.69
CA TRP A 706 13.50 -12.29 5.84
C TRP A 706 12.99 -11.36 6.95
N ASP A 707 11.69 -11.16 7.04
CA ASP A 707 10.99 -10.44 8.12
C ASP A 707 11.25 -11.08 9.49
N ASP A 708 11.17 -12.40 9.55
CA ASP A 708 11.53 -13.26 10.68
C ASP A 708 12.97 -13.00 11.18
N PHE A 709 13.92 -12.85 10.25
CA PHE A 709 15.29 -12.46 10.58
C PHE A 709 15.37 -11.01 11.06
N LEU A 710 14.70 -10.05 10.41
CA LEU A 710 14.69 -8.65 10.83
C LEU A 710 14.11 -8.49 12.25
N MET A 711 13.05 -9.23 12.58
CA MET A 711 12.45 -9.28 13.91
C MET A 711 13.44 -9.84 14.93
N ALA A 712 14.13 -10.95 14.63
CA ALA A 712 15.15 -11.52 15.52
C ALA A 712 16.37 -10.59 15.69
N TYR A 713 16.76 -9.88 14.63
CA TYR A 713 17.91 -8.96 14.64
C TYR A 713 17.69 -7.76 15.56
N TRP A 714 16.50 -7.16 15.52
CA TRP A 714 16.14 -6.04 16.41
C TRP A 714 15.65 -6.50 17.78
N GLY A 715 15.20 -7.75 17.91
CA GLY A 715 14.54 -8.29 19.09
C GLY A 715 13.03 -8.12 18.99
N ALA A 716 12.28 -9.13 19.42
CA ALA A 716 10.82 -9.17 19.31
C ALA A 716 10.13 -7.97 20.00
N ASP A 717 10.71 -7.49 21.10
CA ASP A 717 10.16 -6.41 21.92
C ASP A 717 10.57 -5.02 21.40
N THR A 718 11.44 -4.95 20.39
CA THR A 718 11.90 -3.69 19.82
C THR A 718 10.86 -3.16 18.84
N VAL A 719 10.03 -2.24 19.35
CA VAL A 719 9.05 -1.50 18.57
C VAL A 719 9.75 -0.70 17.46
N PRO A 720 9.40 -0.92 16.18
CA PRO A 720 9.93 -0.11 15.08
C PRO A 720 9.65 1.38 15.29
N PRO A 721 10.49 2.28 14.75
CA PRO A 721 10.23 3.72 14.79
C PRO A 721 8.82 4.08 14.31
N GLU A 722 8.21 5.10 14.91
CA GLU A 722 6.91 5.57 14.48
C GLU A 722 6.94 6.08 13.03
N THR A 723 5.84 5.86 12.31
CA THR A 723 5.63 6.43 10.99
C THR A 723 5.76 7.96 11.09
N PRO A 724 6.56 8.61 10.22
CA PRO A 724 6.68 10.06 10.22
C PRO A 724 5.29 10.68 10.10
N THR A 725 4.87 11.44 11.11
CA THR A 725 3.68 12.27 10.98
C THR A 725 3.94 13.30 9.86
N GLN A 726 2.97 13.54 8.97
CA GLN A 726 3.11 14.54 7.89
C GLN A 726 3.53 15.95 8.41
N ALA A 727 3.40 16.21 9.71
CA ALA A 727 3.85 17.41 10.38
C ALA A 727 5.35 17.37 10.74
N GLY A 728 6.23 17.39 9.73
CA GLY A 728 7.66 17.40 10.04
C GLY A 728 8.66 17.59 8.90
N VAL A 729 8.24 17.68 7.63
CA VAL A 729 9.20 17.91 6.54
C VAL A 729 9.75 19.35 6.65
N PRO A 730 11.08 19.54 6.79
CA PRO A 730 11.67 20.87 6.79
C PRO A 730 11.23 21.63 5.54
N THR A 731 10.75 22.85 5.72
CA THR A 731 10.44 23.75 4.61
C THR A 731 11.67 23.90 3.72
N ILE A 732 11.66 23.29 2.53
CA ILE A 732 12.53 23.72 1.44
C ILE A 732 12.23 25.22 1.23
N PRO A 733 13.26 26.10 1.18
CA PRO A 733 13.03 27.51 0.94
C PRO A 733 12.18 27.66 -0.33
N PRO A 734 11.19 28.57 -0.34
CA PRO A 734 10.31 28.74 -1.49
C PRO A 734 11.16 28.87 -2.75
N ALA A 735 10.83 28.07 -3.77
CA ALA A 735 11.41 28.17 -5.09
C ALA A 735 11.48 29.66 -5.43
N GLN A 736 12.71 30.18 -5.50
CA GLN A 736 12.90 31.54 -5.97
C GLN A 736 12.27 31.58 -7.36
N GLN A 737 11.48 32.63 -7.59
CA GLN A 737 10.72 32.85 -8.82
C GLN A 737 11.46 32.35 -10.06
N PRO A 738 10.75 31.80 -11.07
CA PRO A 738 11.36 31.25 -12.26
C PRO A 738 12.33 32.28 -12.82
N VAL A 739 13.61 32.05 -12.58
CA VAL A 739 14.64 32.62 -13.41
C VAL A 739 14.36 31.94 -14.73
N TYR A 740 13.92 32.70 -15.73
CA TYR A 740 14.01 32.30 -17.12
C TYR A 740 15.50 32.08 -17.40
N VAL A 741 16.01 30.92 -16.99
CA VAL A 741 17.28 30.40 -17.46
C VAL A 741 16.94 29.95 -18.86
N SER A 742 17.50 30.65 -19.84
CA SER A 742 17.51 30.15 -21.21
C SER A 742 18.04 28.71 -21.15
N MET A 743 17.18 27.74 -21.43
CA MET A 743 17.58 26.35 -21.54
C MET A 743 18.59 26.27 -22.68
N TYR A 744 19.86 26.14 -22.33
CA TYR A 744 20.81 25.52 -23.23
C TYR A 744 20.67 24.03 -23.00
N LEU A 745 19.89 23.37 -23.87
CA LEU A 745 20.02 21.94 -24.11
C LEU A 745 21.52 21.63 -24.21
N PRO A 746 22.05 20.59 -23.56
CA PRO A 746 23.34 20.06 -23.96
C PRO A 746 23.19 19.63 -25.41
N LEU A 747 23.71 20.47 -26.30
CA LEU A 747 24.00 20.11 -27.67
C LEU A 747 25.08 19.02 -27.54
N ILE A 748 24.68 17.75 -27.59
CA ILE A 748 25.60 16.67 -27.93
C ILE A 748 26.22 17.10 -29.26
N GLN A 749 27.51 17.46 -29.21
CA GLN A 749 28.21 17.95 -30.38
C GLN A 749 28.29 16.79 -31.38
N ARG A 750 27.44 16.84 -32.41
CA ARG A 750 27.50 15.94 -33.57
C ARG A 750 28.93 15.95 -34.11
N GLN A 751 29.56 14.78 -34.19
CA GLN A 751 30.45 14.48 -35.31
C GLN A 751 29.72 13.56 -36.27
#